data_AF-A0A178EUB0-F1
#
_entry.id   AF-A0A178EUB0-F1
#
_cell.length_a   1.000
_cell.length_b   1.000
_cell.length_c   1.000
_cell.angle_alpha   90.00
_cell.angle_beta   90.00
_cell.angle_gamma   90.00
#
_symmetry.space_group_name_H-M   'P 1'
#
loop_
_entity.id
_entity.type
_entity.pdbx_description
1 polymer ?
#
loop_
_entity_poly.entity_id
_entity_poly.type
_entity_poly.pdbx_seq_one_letter_code
_entity_poly.pdbx_strand_id
1 'polypeptide(L)'
;MSDFAANLTDEIIAKMKVIENGEISPEKKVDTPVLISKKFFDLSLKTVVVNNTEVKHRHHYGFAMYGIWGTVLVLGMINNFCKWAFFRQSRTKRSDLEGSYDLKLKNPYRIFRPFLYLSDWIRTHLTIPSTFGSYHLRTLYGCDMPTRIEAIVIFSYWLIIAILCCVNYDLFAGNLNIPKTNAQLCRYIAGRTGVLSFANLPLAWMFAGRNNIFLWATGWSFRMFNIFHRQAALAATLLAIAHSIAFTIFFFLIGSEIYIKRFAEKWFCMGVVGTVVMSFLVIFSCLWLRRKTYELFLLIHIALSIVTIISLFYHVSVYSGEYDPYLWPLVAIWGFERTLRIIRIIYCNLRVRFAGGGLQHTSSIAYYDEVSDIIRLEVTPAATGISQKPGRYYFLYQPFRWTGYESHPFTLGAWAETSKLTTEKHSETGSSAQVENNKSDGMHQVANVSNDQYPGGSPSNETTYIFWIRPYNGWTRQLRDQCMKSSGTAISTTLLLEGPYGDSAPLWAYESVLFIVGGTGIAAAVPYIQDHIRRTSATGTGTCTKDITLVWSARQASFIHSVASRELQPAFERGDFSASFYLTNVNKSTASAVPSPVCTKTTSSLDTNVLDDLAKDSKLQSLTAVPKYEVKYGRPDTKSIILEHAKSANTANSRIAVLVCGPDTLADKAREAIHNAMLQGYRQIRLSQLQQYFQPDNPRFETNPGEKGEKELDTIREKTMADKDPITCHVLNTYTGRPGAGILCFLTLVNSEVKPTSPSSSTTNKQPMFTATTDSDGRVKNWSSEGDSVSVSSTLAQLPNRAGSNTSRSTWSLRLCGVDQWYREQGVEDCFWPEVEVRFAVDGREGEEGWRHYHVPVLLGPWNYSTYRGS
;
A
#
# COMPACT_ATOMS: atom_id res chain seq x y z
N MET A 1 31.64 0.25 -64.04
CA MET A 1 32.57 1.21 -63.39
C MET A 1 34.04 0.86 -63.61
N SER A 2 34.42 -0.42 -63.77
CA SER A 2 35.82 -0.83 -64.02
C SER A 2 36.41 -0.26 -65.33
N ASP A 3 35.65 -0.25 -66.42
CA ASP A 3 36.16 0.22 -67.73
C ASP A 3 36.21 1.76 -67.84
N PHE A 4 35.41 2.46 -67.04
CA PHE A 4 35.42 3.93 -66.96
C PHE A 4 36.62 4.42 -66.13
N ALA A 5 36.92 3.75 -65.02
CA ALA A 5 38.07 4.08 -64.16
C ALA A 5 39.42 3.83 -64.85
N ALA A 6 39.51 2.83 -65.74
CA ALA A 6 40.74 2.51 -66.48
C ALA A 6 41.15 3.57 -67.52
N ASN A 7 40.21 4.41 -67.97
CA ASN A 7 40.41 5.44 -69.00
C ASN A 7 40.45 6.89 -68.45
N LEU A 8 40.43 7.09 -67.12
CA LEU A 8 40.60 8.42 -66.52
C LEU A 8 42.10 8.76 -66.37
N THR A 9 42.67 9.46 -67.35
CA THR A 9 44.02 10.06 -67.21
C THR A 9 43.94 11.43 -66.52
N ASP A 10 45.02 11.86 -65.86
CA ASP A 10 45.09 13.17 -65.20
C ASP A 10 44.81 14.34 -66.18
N GLU A 11 45.16 14.17 -67.46
CA GLU A 11 44.89 15.14 -68.51
C GLU A 11 43.39 15.25 -68.84
N ILE A 12 42.66 14.13 -68.82
CA ILE A 12 41.21 14.11 -69.02
C ILE A 12 40.51 14.74 -67.82
N ILE A 13 40.96 14.45 -66.59
CA ILE A 13 40.42 15.02 -65.35
C ILE A 13 40.61 16.54 -65.34
N ALA A 14 41.78 17.05 -65.75
CA ALA A 14 42.06 18.48 -65.82
C ALA A 14 41.18 19.24 -66.82
N LYS A 15 40.65 18.56 -67.85
CA LYS A 15 39.74 19.13 -68.86
C LYS A 15 38.27 19.02 -68.47
N MET A 16 37.92 18.28 -67.42
CA MET A 16 36.51 18.15 -66.99
C MET A 16 35.99 19.48 -66.43
N LYS A 17 34.73 19.78 -66.75
CA LYS A 17 34.05 20.93 -66.16
C LYS A 17 33.88 20.70 -64.66
N VAL A 18 34.41 21.61 -63.84
CA VAL A 18 34.18 21.63 -62.39
C VAL A 18 32.83 22.27 -62.10
N ILE A 19 32.01 21.61 -61.29
CA ILE A 19 30.67 22.06 -60.91
C ILE A 19 30.61 22.41 -59.42
N GLU A 20 30.01 23.57 -59.13
CA GLU A 20 29.73 24.03 -57.77
C GLU A 20 28.30 23.64 -57.31
N ASN A 21 28.06 23.74 -55.99
CA ASN A 21 26.74 23.46 -55.42
C ASN A 21 25.66 24.39 -56.01
N GLY A 22 24.61 23.81 -56.60
CA GLY A 22 23.50 24.55 -57.21
C GLY A 22 23.73 25.03 -58.65
N GLU A 23 24.90 24.76 -59.26
CA GLU A 23 25.20 25.13 -60.65
C GLU A 23 24.40 24.30 -61.67
N ILE A 24 24.02 23.08 -61.29
CA ILE A 24 23.19 22.18 -62.08
C ILE A 24 21.90 21.91 -61.31
N SER A 25 20.75 22.17 -61.94
CA SER A 25 19.45 21.85 -61.36
C SER A 25 19.32 20.34 -61.12
N PRO A 26 18.72 19.88 -59.99
CA PRO A 26 18.54 18.45 -59.70
C PRO A 26 17.83 17.65 -60.79
N GLU A 27 17.03 18.32 -61.63
CA GLU A 27 16.24 17.70 -62.70
C GLU A 27 17.01 17.61 -64.04
N LYS A 28 18.16 18.28 -64.14
CA LYS A 28 18.95 18.36 -65.36
C LYS A 28 19.91 17.16 -65.44
N LYS A 29 19.69 16.29 -66.42
CA LYS A 29 20.65 15.24 -66.77
C LYS A 29 21.91 15.86 -67.38
N VAL A 30 23.06 15.34 -66.97
CA VAL A 30 24.36 15.77 -67.46
C VAL A 30 24.92 14.65 -68.33
N ASP A 31 24.96 14.87 -69.64
CA ASP A 31 25.37 13.85 -70.62
C ASP A 31 26.90 13.79 -70.80
N THR A 32 27.65 14.62 -70.06
CA THR A 32 29.11 14.68 -70.08
C THR A 32 29.69 14.49 -68.68
N PRO A 33 30.88 13.87 -68.54
CA PRO A 33 31.52 13.73 -67.24
C PRO A 33 31.93 15.10 -66.68
N VAL A 34 31.55 15.36 -65.43
CA VAL A 34 31.83 16.60 -64.70
C VAL A 34 32.55 16.28 -63.39
N LEU A 35 33.39 17.20 -62.94
CA LEU A 35 34.11 17.10 -61.67
C LEU A 35 33.37 17.89 -60.59
N ILE A 36 33.15 17.32 -59.42
CA ILE A 36 32.58 18.06 -58.28
C ILE A 36 33.68 18.92 -57.66
N SER A 37 33.40 20.20 -57.39
CA SER A 37 34.36 21.07 -56.70
C SER A 37 34.74 20.49 -55.34
N LYS A 38 36.01 20.68 -54.91
CA LYS A 38 36.46 20.18 -53.60
C LYS A 38 35.58 20.70 -52.45
N LYS A 39 35.14 21.96 -52.52
CA LYS A 39 34.25 22.56 -51.52
C LYS A 39 32.88 21.88 -51.49
N PHE A 40 32.30 21.60 -52.66
CA PHE A 40 31.00 20.92 -52.74
C PHE A 40 31.12 19.46 -52.29
N PHE A 41 32.22 18.77 -52.63
CA PHE A 41 32.52 17.43 -52.13
C PHE A 41 32.66 17.41 -50.61
N ASP A 42 33.47 18.29 -50.02
CA ASP A 42 33.68 18.36 -48.57
C ASP A 42 32.37 18.66 -47.82
N LEU A 43 31.54 19.54 -48.37
CA LEU A 43 30.21 19.86 -47.81
C LEU A 43 29.24 18.67 -47.89
N SER A 44 29.26 17.95 -49.01
CA SER A 44 28.46 16.74 -49.22
C SER A 44 28.91 15.63 -48.26
N LEU A 45 30.21 15.41 -48.15
CA LEU A 45 30.81 14.46 -47.23
C LEU A 45 30.44 14.80 -45.79
N LYS A 46 30.59 16.06 -45.36
CA LYS A 46 30.18 16.51 -44.02
C LYS A 46 28.68 16.27 -43.78
N THR A 47 27.82 16.58 -44.75
CA THR A 47 26.36 16.34 -44.64
C THR A 47 26.03 14.87 -44.43
N VAL A 48 26.65 13.97 -45.19
CA VAL A 48 26.45 12.52 -45.07
C VAL A 48 27.01 11.99 -43.75
N VAL A 49 28.22 12.41 -43.38
CA VAL A 49 28.89 11.99 -42.13
C VAL A 49 28.08 12.41 -40.91
N VAL A 50 27.61 13.66 -40.85
CA VAL A 50 26.78 14.14 -39.74
C VAL A 50 25.46 13.36 -39.68
N ASN A 51 24.77 13.19 -40.81
CA ASN A 51 23.52 12.41 -40.82
C ASN A 51 23.71 10.96 -40.34
N ASN A 52 24.75 10.27 -40.80
CA ASN A 52 25.07 8.91 -40.37
C ASN A 52 25.46 8.84 -38.89
N THR A 53 26.19 9.85 -38.41
CA THR A 53 26.60 9.96 -37.01
C THR A 53 25.39 10.17 -36.10
N GLU A 54 24.47 11.05 -36.49
CA GLU A 54 23.21 11.28 -35.77
C GLU A 54 22.33 10.01 -35.71
N VAL A 55 22.21 9.27 -36.82
CA VAL A 55 21.48 7.98 -36.87
C VAL A 55 22.11 6.97 -35.91
N LYS A 56 23.44 6.84 -35.90
CA LYS A 56 24.15 5.94 -34.98
C LYS A 56 23.97 6.36 -33.52
N HIS A 57 24.16 7.65 -33.23
CA HIS A 57 24.03 8.19 -31.89
C HIS A 57 22.63 7.94 -31.31
N ARG A 58 21.55 8.20 -32.06
CA ARG A 58 20.18 8.03 -31.53
C ARG A 58 19.91 6.59 -31.11
N HIS A 59 20.33 5.61 -31.91
CA HIS A 59 20.17 4.18 -31.59
C HIS A 59 21.05 3.73 -30.43
N HIS A 60 22.32 4.12 -30.41
CA HIS A 60 23.20 3.83 -29.28
C HIS A 60 22.63 4.35 -27.95
N TYR A 61 22.02 5.54 -27.95
CA TYR A 61 21.42 6.10 -26.74
C TYR A 61 20.12 5.40 -26.37
N GLY A 62 19.34 4.94 -27.35
CA GLY A 62 18.21 4.04 -27.12
C GLY A 62 18.66 2.77 -26.38
N PHE A 63 19.69 2.09 -26.87
CA PHE A 63 20.23 0.89 -26.22
C PHE A 63 20.89 1.16 -24.86
N ALA A 64 21.43 2.37 -24.65
CA ALA A 64 21.97 2.77 -23.35
C ALA A 64 20.90 2.70 -22.24
N MET A 65 19.61 2.87 -22.55
CA MET A 65 18.52 2.71 -21.56
C MET A 65 18.47 1.30 -20.99
N TYR A 66 18.68 0.29 -21.82
CA TYR A 66 18.76 -1.10 -21.36
C TYR A 66 20.02 -1.37 -20.57
N GLY A 67 21.14 -0.74 -20.93
CA GLY A 67 22.39 -0.81 -20.16
C GLY A 67 22.25 -0.27 -18.73
N ILE A 68 21.57 0.87 -18.58
CA ILE A 68 21.30 1.48 -17.26
C ILE A 68 20.44 0.56 -16.40
N TRP A 69 19.28 0.15 -16.91
CA TRP A 69 18.37 -0.71 -16.16
C TRP A 69 18.97 -2.10 -15.92
N GLY A 70 19.71 -2.65 -16.89
CA GLY A 70 20.47 -3.88 -16.73
C GLY A 70 21.48 -3.78 -15.58
N THR A 71 22.21 -2.68 -15.49
CA THR A 71 23.14 -2.42 -14.37
C THR A 71 22.41 -2.36 -13.04
N VAL A 72 21.30 -1.63 -12.96
CA VAL A 72 20.46 -1.52 -11.76
C VAL A 72 19.94 -2.89 -11.30
N LEU A 73 19.47 -3.71 -12.25
CA LEU A 73 19.00 -5.07 -11.98
C LEU A 73 20.13 -5.99 -11.53
N VAL A 74 21.31 -5.94 -12.17
CA VAL A 74 22.48 -6.74 -11.78
C VAL A 74 22.94 -6.41 -10.37
N LEU A 75 23.00 -5.12 -10.00
CA LEU A 75 23.31 -4.71 -8.62
C LEU A 75 22.27 -5.25 -7.63
N GLY A 76 20.98 -5.24 -8.00
CA GLY A 76 19.90 -5.86 -7.22
C GLY A 76 20.11 -7.37 -7.03
N MET A 77 20.47 -8.09 -8.11
CA MET A 77 20.73 -9.53 -8.09
C MET A 77 21.94 -9.90 -7.23
N ILE A 78 23.04 -9.14 -7.34
CA ILE A 78 24.24 -9.32 -6.51
C ILE A 78 23.87 -9.13 -5.03
N ASN A 79 23.14 -8.07 -4.70
CA ASN A 79 22.70 -7.82 -3.32
C ASN A 79 21.83 -8.96 -2.77
N ASN A 80 20.91 -9.49 -3.58
CA ASN A 80 20.07 -10.61 -3.16
C ASN A 80 20.87 -11.90 -2.96
N PHE A 81 21.80 -12.19 -3.87
CA PHE A 81 22.72 -13.32 -3.75
C PHE A 81 23.59 -13.23 -2.49
N CYS A 82 24.16 -12.04 -2.19
CA CYS A 82 24.92 -11.82 -0.97
C CYS A 82 24.10 -12.09 0.29
N LYS A 83 22.83 -11.66 0.34
CA LYS A 83 21.92 -11.97 1.45
C LYS A 83 21.69 -13.48 1.58
N TRP A 84 21.38 -14.15 0.48
CA TRP A 84 21.17 -15.60 0.47
C TRP A 84 22.40 -16.38 0.94
N ALA A 85 23.59 -16.02 0.44
CA ALA A 85 24.86 -16.65 0.82
C ALA A 85 25.13 -16.50 2.32
N PHE A 86 24.89 -15.29 2.86
CA PHE A 86 25.01 -15.02 4.31
C PHE A 86 24.06 -15.89 5.15
N PHE A 87 22.79 -15.99 4.76
CA PHE A 87 21.82 -16.82 5.48
C PHE A 87 22.11 -18.32 5.35
N ARG A 88 22.61 -18.77 4.20
CA ARG A 88 23.00 -20.18 4.00
C ARG A 88 24.19 -20.56 4.90
N GLN A 89 25.20 -19.71 4.99
CA GLN A 89 26.35 -19.93 5.86
C GLN A 89 25.97 -19.92 7.36
N SER A 90 24.97 -19.11 7.73
CA SER A 90 24.42 -19.12 9.09
C SER A 90 23.64 -20.40 9.43
N ARG A 91 23.09 -21.12 8.44
CA ARG A 91 22.43 -22.42 8.65
C ARG A 91 23.43 -23.56 8.84
N THR A 92 24.48 -23.62 8.01
CA THR A 92 25.46 -24.72 8.04
C THR A 92 26.32 -24.71 9.29
N LYS A 93 26.66 -23.54 9.82
CA LYS A 93 27.49 -23.43 11.03
C LYS A 93 26.82 -23.93 12.32
N ARG A 94 25.53 -24.32 12.27
CA ARG A 94 24.73 -24.67 13.45
C ARG A 94 24.21 -26.11 13.47
N SER A 95 24.22 -26.84 12.33
CA SER A 95 24.07 -28.31 12.37
C SER A 95 25.18 -28.98 13.19
N ASP A 96 26.33 -28.31 13.32
CA ASP A 96 27.55 -28.89 13.87
C ASP A 96 27.76 -28.53 15.36
N LEU A 97 26.84 -27.79 15.99
CA LEU A 97 26.99 -27.26 17.36
C LEU A 97 26.64 -28.23 18.49
N GLU A 98 26.15 -29.43 18.17
CA GLU A 98 26.09 -30.56 19.11
C GLU A 98 27.41 -31.38 19.13
N GLY A 99 28.36 -31.05 18.26
CA GLY A 99 29.71 -31.61 18.25
C GLY A 99 30.69 -30.68 18.99
N SER A 100 31.14 -31.10 20.16
CA SER A 100 32.19 -30.46 20.94
C SER A 100 33.51 -30.41 20.17
N TYR A 101 33.76 -29.32 19.43
CA TYR A 101 35.11 -28.92 19.04
C TYR A 101 35.19 -27.40 19.00
N ASP A 102 36.04 -26.88 19.88
CA ASP A 102 36.54 -25.52 19.91
C ASP A 102 37.39 -25.25 18.65
N LEU A 103 36.72 -25.13 17.49
CA LEU A 103 37.35 -24.80 16.23
C LEU A 103 37.55 -23.29 16.17
N LYS A 104 38.79 -22.89 16.45
CA LYS A 104 39.46 -21.64 16.08
C LYS A 104 39.26 -21.28 14.59
N LEU A 105 38.04 -20.95 14.18
CA LEU A 105 37.80 -20.22 12.94
C LEU A 105 38.07 -18.75 13.24
N LYS A 106 39.29 -18.31 12.89
CA LYS A 106 39.63 -16.89 12.74
C LYS A 106 38.47 -16.18 12.02
N ASN A 107 37.79 -15.38 12.82
CA ASN A 107 36.71 -14.44 12.54
C ASN A 107 36.70 -13.88 11.08
N PRO A 108 35.91 -14.43 10.13
CA PRO A 108 35.70 -13.75 8.84
C PRO A 108 35.02 -12.37 9.03
N TYR A 109 34.37 -12.15 10.18
CA TYR A 109 33.82 -10.87 10.61
C TYR A 109 34.87 -9.75 10.74
N ARG A 110 36.17 -10.03 10.89
CA ARG A 110 37.20 -8.98 11.01
C ARG A 110 37.57 -8.38 9.64
N ILE A 111 37.54 -9.18 8.58
CA ILE A 111 37.87 -8.75 7.20
C ILE A 111 36.66 -8.07 6.55
N PHE A 112 35.44 -8.55 6.82
CA PHE A 112 34.19 -7.98 6.26
C PHE A 112 33.55 -6.89 7.14
N ARG A 113 34.15 -6.53 8.28
CA ARG A 113 33.66 -5.47 9.17
C ARG A 113 33.33 -4.16 8.45
N PRO A 114 34.22 -3.56 7.62
CA PRO A 114 33.91 -2.30 6.93
C PRO A 114 32.72 -2.45 5.97
N PHE A 115 32.59 -3.60 5.30
CA PHE A 115 31.46 -3.88 4.41
C PHE A 115 30.13 -4.03 5.18
N LEU A 116 30.15 -4.68 6.35
CA LEU A 116 28.98 -4.79 7.23
C LEU A 116 28.56 -3.42 7.80
N TYR A 117 29.53 -2.59 8.21
CA TYR A 117 29.26 -1.22 8.65
C TYR A 117 28.67 -0.37 7.52
N LEU A 118 29.21 -0.48 6.30
CA LEU A 118 28.68 0.22 5.13
C LEU A 118 27.27 -0.28 4.78
N SER A 119 27.03 -1.59 4.82
CA SER A 119 25.70 -2.18 4.60
C SER A 119 24.68 -1.71 5.64
N ASP A 120 25.04 -1.71 6.92
CA ASP A 120 24.16 -1.20 7.98
C ASP A 120 23.94 0.32 7.84
N TRP A 121 24.97 1.08 7.44
CA TRP A 121 24.84 2.51 7.18
C TRP A 121 23.90 2.80 6.00
N ILE A 122 24.08 2.13 4.85
CA ILE A 122 23.24 2.22 3.66
C ILE A 122 21.79 1.87 4.03
N ARG A 123 21.61 0.79 4.79
CA ARG A 123 20.28 0.38 5.23
C ARG A 123 19.60 1.45 6.09
N THR A 124 20.33 2.01 7.04
CA THR A 124 19.83 3.02 7.98
C THR A 124 19.48 4.32 7.26
N HIS A 125 20.32 4.78 6.32
CA HIS A 125 20.20 6.11 5.75
C HIS A 125 19.54 6.16 4.36
N LEU A 126 19.54 5.05 3.60
CA LEU A 126 19.10 5.00 2.20
C LEU A 126 17.97 4.00 1.93
N THR A 127 17.99 2.80 2.53
CA THR A 127 17.02 1.75 2.20
C THR A 127 15.73 1.82 3.02
N ILE A 128 15.82 2.05 4.33
CA ILE A 128 14.66 2.08 5.23
C ILE A 128 13.90 3.42 5.18
N PRO A 129 14.53 4.60 5.28
CA PRO A 129 13.78 5.85 5.36
C PRO A 129 13.06 6.16 4.04
N SER A 130 11.90 6.79 4.13
CA SER A 130 11.22 7.33 2.96
C SER A 130 11.91 8.62 2.49
N THR A 131 11.60 9.03 1.26
CA THR A 131 12.17 10.26 0.70
C THR A 131 11.68 11.50 1.44
N PHE A 132 10.39 11.52 1.83
CA PHE A 132 9.76 12.66 2.51
C PHE A 132 9.03 12.20 3.78
N GLY A 133 9.56 12.61 4.94
CA GLY A 133 8.95 12.39 6.25
C GLY A 133 8.71 10.91 6.58
N SER A 134 7.51 10.59 7.05
CA SER A 134 7.05 9.21 7.28
C SER A 134 6.11 8.72 6.17
N TYR A 135 6.06 9.39 5.01
CA TYR A 135 5.20 9.00 3.90
C TYR A 135 5.95 8.02 3.00
N HIS A 136 5.57 6.75 3.05
CA HIS A 136 6.01 5.77 2.06
C HIS A 136 4.82 5.00 1.53
N LEU A 137 4.01 4.41 2.40
CA LEU A 137 2.79 3.72 2.00
C LEU A 137 1.66 4.73 1.76
N ARG A 138 1.57 5.79 2.59
CA ARG A 138 0.66 6.89 2.35
C ARG A 138 1.05 7.72 1.13
N THR A 139 0.06 8.05 0.32
CA THR A 139 0.21 8.99 -0.79
C THR A 139 0.37 10.43 -0.30
N LEU A 140 1.37 11.15 -0.81
CA LEU A 140 1.54 12.59 -0.61
C LEU A 140 1.16 13.29 -1.93
N TYR A 141 0.21 14.22 -1.90
CA TYR A 141 -0.37 14.87 -3.09
C TYR A 141 -0.82 13.89 -4.20
N GLY A 142 -1.33 12.71 -3.80
CA GLY A 142 -1.79 11.68 -4.75
C GLY A 142 -0.67 10.88 -5.44
N CYS A 143 0.59 11.05 -5.03
CA CYS A 143 1.73 10.29 -5.53
C CYS A 143 2.22 9.27 -4.49
N ASP A 144 2.58 8.08 -4.97
CA ASP A 144 3.28 7.08 -4.15
C ASP A 144 4.69 7.58 -3.86
N MET A 145 5.06 7.65 -2.58
CA MET A 145 6.36 8.16 -2.19
C MET A 145 7.41 7.03 -2.21
N PRO A 146 8.47 7.15 -3.03
CA PRO A 146 9.54 6.16 -3.06
C PRO A 146 10.38 6.17 -1.76
N THR A 147 11.07 5.06 -1.49
CA THR A 147 12.22 5.07 -0.56
C THR A 147 13.34 5.95 -1.12
N ARG A 148 14.30 6.36 -0.28
CA ARG A 148 15.41 7.21 -0.78
C ARG A 148 16.21 6.52 -1.88
N ILE A 149 16.45 5.22 -1.78
CA ILE A 149 17.15 4.47 -2.83
C ILE A 149 16.35 4.42 -4.14
N GLU A 150 15.03 4.20 -4.07
CA GLU A 150 14.14 4.27 -5.24
C GLU A 150 14.18 5.67 -5.86
N ALA A 151 14.13 6.73 -5.05
CA ALA A 151 14.21 8.11 -5.52
C ALA A 151 15.55 8.42 -6.20
N ILE A 152 16.67 7.96 -5.65
CA ILE A 152 18.00 8.12 -6.28
C ILE A 152 18.04 7.42 -7.64
N VAL A 153 17.55 6.18 -7.74
CA VAL A 153 17.48 5.45 -9.01
C VAL A 153 16.62 6.21 -10.01
N ILE A 154 15.43 6.65 -9.63
CA ILE A 154 14.51 7.40 -10.50
C ILE A 154 15.12 8.73 -10.94
N PHE A 155 15.72 9.49 -10.02
CA PHE A 155 16.38 10.76 -10.32
C PHE A 155 17.55 10.56 -11.30
N SER A 156 18.42 9.59 -11.04
CA SER A 156 19.54 9.27 -11.93
C SER A 156 19.06 8.87 -13.33
N TYR A 157 17.98 8.08 -13.42
CA TYR A 157 17.36 7.67 -14.67
C TYR A 157 16.84 8.88 -15.46
N TRP A 158 16.10 9.80 -14.83
CA TRP A 158 15.63 11.03 -15.48
C TRP A 158 16.75 11.98 -15.87
N LEU A 159 17.78 12.12 -15.02
CA LEU A 159 18.96 12.94 -15.30
C LEU A 159 19.68 12.42 -16.55
N ILE A 160 19.87 11.11 -16.67
CA ILE A 160 20.50 10.51 -17.84
C ILE A 160 19.64 10.72 -19.08
N ILE A 161 18.32 10.53 -19.02
CA ILE A 161 17.42 10.83 -20.15
C ILE A 161 17.59 12.29 -20.59
N ALA A 162 17.59 13.24 -19.65
CA ALA A 162 17.76 14.65 -19.95
C ALA A 162 19.12 14.94 -20.63
N ILE A 163 20.21 14.36 -20.12
CA ILE A 163 21.55 14.50 -20.72
C ILE A 163 21.56 13.93 -22.14
N LEU A 164 21.07 12.70 -22.35
CA LEU A 164 21.05 12.03 -23.65
C LEU A 164 20.18 12.76 -24.68
N CYS A 165 19.18 13.51 -24.24
CA CYS A 165 18.37 14.38 -25.11
C CYS A 165 19.12 15.64 -25.57
N CYS A 166 20.19 16.06 -24.90
CA CYS A 166 20.81 17.37 -25.09
C CYS A 166 22.23 17.33 -25.68
N VAL A 167 22.90 16.17 -25.69
CA VAL A 167 24.32 16.05 -26.08
C VAL A 167 24.54 15.51 -27.50
N ASN A 168 25.70 15.85 -28.07
CA ASN A 168 26.23 15.35 -29.34
C ASN A 168 25.35 15.65 -30.57
N TYR A 169 25.04 16.93 -30.78
CA TYR A 169 24.45 17.47 -32.01
C TYR A 169 25.49 18.28 -32.78
N ASP A 170 25.78 17.90 -34.03
CA ASP A 170 26.64 18.68 -34.95
C ASP A 170 25.77 19.52 -35.89
N LEU A 171 25.70 20.83 -35.64
CA LEU A 171 24.94 21.79 -36.43
C LEU A 171 25.89 22.62 -37.29
N PHE A 172 25.64 22.71 -38.59
CA PHE A 172 26.45 23.55 -39.48
C PHE A 172 25.64 24.18 -40.61
N ALA A 173 26.05 25.40 -41.00
CA ALA A 173 25.47 26.13 -42.12
C ALA A 173 25.85 25.47 -43.46
N GLY A 174 24.92 25.45 -44.41
CA GLY A 174 25.14 24.87 -45.74
C GLY A 174 24.88 23.36 -45.85
N ASN A 175 24.34 22.72 -44.81
CA ASN A 175 23.91 21.32 -44.86
C ASN A 175 22.94 21.09 -46.04
N LEU A 176 23.27 20.11 -46.90
CA LEU A 176 22.54 19.87 -48.15
C LEU A 176 21.16 19.24 -47.94
N ASN A 177 20.96 18.53 -46.83
CA ASN A 177 19.67 17.88 -46.51
C ASN A 177 18.72 18.85 -45.80
N ILE A 178 19.25 19.65 -44.87
CA ILE A 178 18.46 20.57 -44.04
C ILE A 178 19.24 21.89 -43.89
N PRO A 179 19.04 22.87 -44.79
CA PRO A 179 19.87 24.07 -44.83
C PRO A 179 19.81 24.95 -43.57
N LYS A 180 18.64 25.02 -42.91
CA LYS A 180 18.42 25.86 -41.72
C LYS A 180 18.93 25.15 -40.45
N THR A 181 19.81 25.78 -39.69
CA THR A 181 20.37 25.24 -38.44
C THR A 181 19.31 24.97 -37.37
N ASN A 182 18.32 25.86 -37.21
CA ASN A 182 17.21 25.64 -36.27
C ASN A 182 16.36 24.42 -36.68
N ALA A 183 16.18 24.19 -37.98
CA ALA A 183 15.48 23.01 -38.48
C ALA A 183 16.30 21.73 -38.27
N GLN A 184 17.63 21.78 -38.43
CA GLN A 184 18.53 20.67 -38.09
C GLN A 184 18.36 20.28 -36.61
N LEU A 185 18.42 21.26 -35.70
CA LEU A 185 18.25 21.04 -34.27
C LEU A 185 16.91 20.36 -33.94
N CYS A 186 15.79 20.89 -34.45
CA CYS A 186 14.47 20.28 -34.24
C CYS A 186 14.41 18.85 -34.78
N ARG A 187 14.99 18.58 -35.96
CA ARG A 187 15.01 17.24 -36.56
C ARG A 187 15.83 16.25 -35.74
N TYR A 188 16.96 16.68 -35.19
CA TYR A 188 17.85 15.83 -34.38
C TYR A 188 17.23 15.55 -33.00
N ILE A 189 16.68 16.58 -32.35
CA ILE A 189 15.91 16.41 -31.10
C ILE A 189 14.75 15.44 -31.31
N ALA A 190 13.97 15.62 -32.39
CA ALA A 190 12.83 14.74 -32.68
C ALA A 190 13.27 13.28 -32.89
N GLY A 191 14.38 13.05 -33.61
CA GLY A 191 14.94 11.71 -33.77
C GLY A 191 15.39 11.10 -32.44
N ARG A 192 16.02 11.90 -31.58
CA ARG A 192 16.52 11.48 -30.26
C ARG A 192 15.40 11.08 -29.32
N THR A 193 14.42 11.96 -29.14
CA THR A 193 13.29 11.74 -28.23
C THR A 193 12.40 10.61 -28.72
N GLY A 194 12.25 10.43 -30.04
CA GLY A 194 11.55 9.29 -30.63
C GLY A 194 12.18 7.95 -30.22
N VAL A 195 13.48 7.76 -30.49
CA VAL A 195 14.17 6.50 -30.14
C VAL A 195 14.16 6.26 -28.63
N LEU A 196 14.41 7.30 -27.81
CA LEU A 196 14.37 7.16 -26.34
C LEU A 196 12.95 6.84 -25.83
N SER A 197 11.90 7.33 -26.49
CA SER A 197 10.52 6.94 -26.17
C SER A 197 10.31 5.44 -26.42
N PHE A 198 10.70 4.95 -27.60
CA PHE A 198 10.64 3.53 -27.96
C PHE A 198 11.44 2.66 -27.00
N ALA A 199 12.64 3.10 -26.61
CA ALA A 199 13.51 2.37 -25.69
C ALA A 199 12.85 2.12 -24.31
N ASN A 200 11.99 3.03 -23.86
CA ASN A 200 11.33 2.94 -22.56
C ASN A 200 10.04 2.09 -22.57
N LEU A 201 9.48 1.76 -23.73
CA LEU A 201 8.26 0.96 -23.81
C LEU A 201 8.45 -0.49 -23.35
N PRO A 202 9.47 -1.26 -23.78
CA PRO A 202 9.68 -2.61 -23.25
C PRO A 202 9.91 -2.62 -21.74
N LEU A 203 10.64 -1.61 -21.24
CA LEU A 203 10.92 -1.46 -19.80
C LEU A 203 9.62 -1.26 -19.02
N ALA A 204 8.72 -0.39 -19.51
CA ALA A 204 7.41 -0.18 -18.90
C ALA A 204 6.62 -1.50 -18.81
N TRP A 205 6.57 -2.30 -19.87
CA TRP A 205 5.85 -3.59 -19.85
C TRP A 205 6.52 -4.62 -18.95
N MET A 206 7.85 -4.72 -18.97
CA MET A 206 8.62 -5.63 -18.11
C MET A 206 8.32 -5.38 -16.63
N PHE A 207 8.32 -4.11 -16.21
CA PHE A 207 8.08 -3.73 -14.83
C PHE A 207 6.61 -3.90 -14.38
N ALA A 208 5.66 -4.03 -15.31
CA ALA A 208 4.26 -4.30 -14.97
C ALA A 208 3.94 -5.78 -14.73
N GLY A 209 4.82 -6.70 -15.16
CA GLY A 209 4.57 -8.15 -15.13
C GLY A 209 4.60 -8.74 -13.72
N ARG A 210 3.58 -9.55 -13.36
CA ARG A 210 3.53 -10.28 -12.07
C ARG A 210 4.42 -11.52 -12.09
N ASN A 211 4.51 -12.16 -13.26
CA ASN A 211 5.39 -13.30 -13.51
C ASN A 211 6.70 -12.83 -14.12
N ASN A 212 7.55 -12.22 -13.29
CA ASN A 212 8.82 -11.66 -13.73
C ASN A 212 9.98 -12.29 -12.95
N ILE A 213 10.93 -12.90 -13.66
CA ILE A 213 12.12 -13.53 -13.09
C ILE A 213 12.97 -12.55 -12.26
N PHE A 214 12.97 -11.27 -12.62
CA PHE A 214 13.72 -10.24 -11.92
C PHE A 214 13.17 -9.95 -10.52
N LEU A 215 11.88 -10.20 -10.26
CA LEU A 215 11.32 -10.09 -8.89
C LEU A 215 12.00 -11.09 -7.95
N TRP A 216 12.16 -12.34 -8.41
CA TRP A 216 12.87 -13.38 -7.66
C TRP A 216 14.38 -13.09 -7.60
N ALA A 217 15.00 -12.77 -8.74
CA ALA A 217 16.45 -12.61 -8.82
C ALA A 217 16.96 -11.43 -7.98
N THR A 218 16.25 -10.30 -7.98
CA THR A 218 16.62 -9.10 -7.19
C THR A 218 16.08 -9.13 -5.75
N GLY A 219 15.09 -9.96 -5.46
CA GLY A 219 14.37 -9.96 -4.18
C GLY A 219 13.57 -8.67 -3.93
N TRP A 220 13.26 -7.90 -4.98
CA TRP A 220 12.48 -6.66 -4.89
C TRP A 220 10.98 -6.96 -4.88
N SER A 221 10.22 -6.05 -4.26
CA SER A 221 8.76 -6.16 -4.25
C SER A 221 8.18 -5.74 -5.59
N PHE A 222 7.04 -6.32 -5.95
CA PHE A 222 6.27 -5.88 -7.12
C PHE A 222 5.88 -4.40 -7.05
N ARG A 223 5.72 -3.84 -5.84
CA ARG A 223 5.48 -2.41 -5.65
C ARG A 223 6.63 -1.57 -6.18
N MET A 224 7.87 -1.95 -5.90
CA MET A 224 9.05 -1.25 -6.43
C MET A 224 9.05 -1.31 -7.96
N PHE A 225 8.76 -2.48 -8.54
CA PHE A 225 8.63 -2.63 -10.00
C PHE A 225 7.51 -1.74 -10.55
N ASN A 226 6.35 -1.68 -9.90
CA ASN A 226 5.26 -0.79 -10.31
C ASN A 226 5.63 0.70 -10.24
N ILE A 227 6.49 1.11 -9.29
CA ILE A 227 7.04 2.47 -9.30
C ILE A 227 7.84 2.70 -10.58
N PHE A 228 8.74 1.77 -10.94
CA PHE A 228 9.55 1.86 -12.15
C PHE A 228 8.73 1.78 -13.44
N HIS A 229 7.69 0.94 -13.49
CA HIS A 229 6.73 0.88 -14.59
C HIS A 229 6.14 2.27 -14.88
N ARG A 230 5.66 2.97 -13.84
CA ARG A 230 5.07 4.31 -14.00
C ARG A 230 6.09 5.34 -14.48
N GLN A 231 7.33 5.29 -13.98
CA GLN A 231 8.39 6.21 -14.40
C GLN A 231 8.83 5.95 -15.85
N ALA A 232 8.95 4.68 -16.26
CA ALA A 232 9.25 4.30 -17.63
C ALA A 232 8.12 4.69 -18.60
N ALA A 233 6.86 4.46 -18.21
CA ALA A 233 5.70 4.88 -18.99
C ALA A 233 5.62 6.41 -19.13
N LEU A 234 5.85 7.15 -18.04
CA LEU A 234 5.88 8.61 -18.07
C LEU A 234 7.01 9.14 -18.97
N ALA A 235 8.21 8.57 -18.86
CA ALA A 235 9.33 8.90 -19.74
C ALA A 235 8.99 8.66 -21.21
N ALA A 236 8.45 7.47 -21.54
CA ALA A 236 8.05 7.14 -22.89
C ALA A 236 7.03 8.16 -23.45
N THR A 237 5.99 8.49 -22.68
CA THR A 237 4.96 9.46 -23.09
C THR A 237 5.50 10.88 -23.23
N LEU A 238 6.26 11.40 -22.27
CA LEU A 238 6.82 12.76 -22.37
C LEU A 238 7.80 12.88 -23.55
N LEU A 239 8.60 11.85 -23.80
CA LEU A 239 9.49 11.80 -24.96
C LEU A 239 8.71 11.72 -26.27
N ALA A 240 7.59 11.00 -26.33
CA ALA A 240 6.71 10.96 -27.50
C ALA A 240 6.05 12.33 -27.78
N ILE A 241 5.64 13.05 -26.74
CA ILE A 241 5.12 14.42 -26.85
C ILE A 241 6.23 15.35 -27.38
N ALA A 242 7.42 15.30 -26.80
CA ALA A 242 8.56 16.10 -27.25
C ALA A 242 8.94 15.79 -28.70
N HIS A 243 8.94 14.51 -29.09
CA HIS A 243 9.12 14.05 -30.47
C HIS A 243 8.09 14.67 -31.42
N SER A 244 6.82 14.61 -31.07
CA SER A 244 5.72 15.16 -31.87
C SER A 244 5.82 16.68 -32.03
N ILE A 245 6.11 17.40 -30.95
CA ILE A 245 6.31 18.86 -30.97
C ILE A 245 7.51 19.21 -31.86
N ALA A 246 8.64 18.53 -31.67
CA ALA A 246 9.87 18.81 -32.43
C ALA A 246 9.71 18.52 -33.92
N PHE A 247 9.02 17.42 -34.31
CA PHE A 247 8.70 17.15 -35.72
C PHE A 247 7.73 18.17 -36.30
N THR A 248 6.73 18.60 -35.54
CA THR A 248 5.77 19.63 -35.96
C THR A 248 6.52 20.93 -36.27
N ILE A 249 7.32 21.43 -35.33
CA ILE A 249 8.14 22.64 -35.52
C ILE A 249 9.10 22.48 -36.70
N PHE A 250 9.77 21.33 -36.83
CA PHE A 250 10.66 21.04 -37.95
C PHE A 250 9.95 21.20 -39.31
N PHE A 251 8.78 20.60 -39.47
CA PHE A 251 8.02 20.69 -40.72
C PHE A 251 7.55 22.13 -41.01
N PHE A 252 7.13 22.89 -40.01
CA PHE A 252 6.82 24.32 -40.19
C PHE A 252 8.04 25.16 -40.57
N LEU A 253 9.25 24.82 -40.06
CA LEU A 253 10.48 25.54 -40.40
C LEU A 253 10.95 25.29 -41.85
N ILE A 254 10.68 24.10 -42.41
CA ILE A 254 11.02 23.78 -43.80
C ILE A 254 9.89 24.12 -44.80
N GLY A 255 8.63 24.21 -44.34
CA GLY A 255 7.48 24.68 -45.11
C GLY A 255 6.16 24.07 -44.64
N SER A 256 5.16 24.89 -44.31
CA SER A 256 3.85 24.45 -43.79
C SER A 256 3.10 23.48 -44.72
N GLU A 257 3.23 23.64 -46.04
CA GLU A 257 2.62 22.73 -47.02
C GLU A 257 3.16 21.31 -46.91
N ILE A 258 4.42 21.15 -46.49
CA ILE A 258 5.04 19.83 -46.29
C ILE A 258 4.39 19.15 -45.10
N TYR A 259 4.05 19.89 -44.04
CA TYR A 259 3.36 19.34 -42.88
C TYR A 259 2.01 18.72 -43.27
N ILE A 260 1.19 19.44 -44.06
CA ILE A 260 -0.12 18.95 -44.50
C ILE A 260 0.02 17.67 -45.34
N LYS A 261 0.99 17.65 -46.27
CA LYS A 261 1.28 16.46 -47.07
C LYS A 261 1.69 15.27 -46.21
N ARG A 262 2.57 15.48 -45.22
CA ARG A 262 2.99 14.42 -44.30
C ARG A 262 1.86 13.96 -43.38
N PHE A 263 1.01 14.87 -42.92
CA PHE A 263 -0.14 14.52 -42.09
C PHE A 263 -1.12 13.55 -42.79
N ALA A 264 -1.26 13.67 -44.12
CA ALA A 264 -2.05 12.74 -44.92
C ALA A 264 -1.42 11.34 -45.04
N GLU A 265 -0.12 11.18 -44.78
CA GLU A 265 0.55 9.88 -44.82
C GLU A 265 0.20 9.06 -43.58
N LYS A 266 -0.17 7.79 -43.79
CA LYS A 266 -0.63 6.88 -42.73
C LYS A 266 0.37 6.78 -41.56
N TRP A 267 1.66 6.63 -41.84
CA TRP A 267 2.68 6.48 -40.79
C TRP A 267 2.78 7.72 -39.88
N PHE A 268 2.60 8.92 -40.42
CA PHE A 268 2.64 10.16 -39.65
C PHE A 268 1.39 10.30 -38.78
N CYS A 269 0.21 10.10 -39.37
CA CYS A 269 -1.07 10.15 -38.65
C CYS A 269 -1.12 9.12 -37.50
N MET A 270 -0.63 7.90 -37.73
CA MET A 270 -0.55 6.88 -36.67
C MET A 270 0.44 7.25 -35.56
N GLY A 271 1.45 8.08 -35.83
CA GLY A 271 2.32 8.67 -34.80
C GLY A 271 1.60 9.68 -33.90
N VAL A 272 0.71 10.49 -34.48
CA VAL A 272 -0.16 11.41 -33.73
C VAL A 272 -1.13 10.62 -32.87
N VAL A 273 -1.81 9.62 -33.44
CA VAL A 273 -2.69 8.70 -32.70
C VAL A 273 -1.93 8.04 -31.56
N GLY A 274 -0.72 7.53 -31.81
CA GLY A 274 0.15 6.93 -30.79
C GLY A 274 0.42 7.88 -29.63
N THR A 275 0.81 9.12 -29.90
CA THR A 275 1.11 10.13 -28.86
C THR A 275 -0.13 10.51 -28.05
N VAL A 276 -1.29 10.67 -28.70
CA VAL A 276 -2.57 10.98 -28.04
C VAL A 276 -3.01 9.82 -27.13
N VAL A 277 -2.96 8.59 -27.62
CA VAL A 277 -3.33 7.39 -26.86
C VAL A 277 -2.38 7.18 -25.68
N MET A 278 -1.06 7.37 -25.87
CA MET A 278 -0.08 7.32 -24.78
C MET A 278 -0.31 8.40 -23.72
N SER A 279 -0.80 9.58 -24.12
CA SER A 279 -1.18 10.64 -23.20
C SER A 279 -2.43 10.27 -22.39
N PHE A 280 -3.46 9.71 -23.04
CA PHE A 280 -4.64 9.18 -22.36
C PHE A 280 -4.32 8.03 -21.42
N LEU A 281 -3.37 7.15 -21.76
CA LEU A 281 -2.89 6.10 -20.86
C LEU A 281 -2.40 6.69 -19.53
N VAL A 282 -1.61 7.77 -19.56
CA VAL A 282 -1.11 8.43 -18.35
C VAL A 282 -2.24 9.14 -17.60
N ILE A 283 -3.10 9.89 -18.29
CA ILE A 283 -4.20 10.66 -17.70
C ILE A 283 -5.22 9.75 -17.01
N PHE A 284 -5.67 8.69 -17.69
CA PHE A 284 -6.63 7.74 -17.13
C PHE A 284 -6.00 6.80 -16.10
N SER A 285 -4.67 6.78 -15.97
CA SER A 285 -3.98 6.09 -14.87
C SER A 285 -3.91 6.91 -13.57
N CYS A 286 -4.69 7.99 -13.45
CA CYS A 286 -4.73 8.83 -12.26
C CYS A 286 -5.21 8.06 -11.01
N LEU A 287 -4.83 8.55 -9.83
CA LEU A 287 -5.17 7.90 -8.57
C LEU A 287 -6.68 7.89 -8.29
N TRP A 288 -7.40 8.93 -8.71
CA TRP A 288 -8.84 9.05 -8.52
C TRP A 288 -9.59 7.90 -9.19
N LEU A 289 -9.33 7.64 -10.48
CA LEU A 289 -10.00 6.58 -11.23
C LEU A 289 -9.66 5.20 -10.64
N ARG A 290 -8.37 4.96 -10.35
CA ARG A 290 -7.90 3.68 -9.78
C ARG A 290 -8.50 3.35 -8.43
N ARG A 291 -8.78 4.36 -7.59
CA ARG A 291 -9.41 4.16 -6.27
C ARG A 291 -10.91 3.99 -6.36
N LYS A 292 -11.59 4.72 -7.25
CA LYS A 292 -13.05 4.70 -7.36
C LYS A 292 -13.55 3.46 -8.12
N THR A 293 -12.94 3.15 -9.26
CA THR A 293 -13.36 2.06 -10.16
C THR A 293 -12.14 1.39 -10.79
N TYR A 294 -11.47 0.53 -10.03
CA TYR A 294 -10.26 -0.17 -10.47
C TYR A 294 -10.46 -1.00 -11.75
N GLU A 295 -11.59 -1.72 -11.86
CA GLU A 295 -11.87 -2.58 -13.04
C GLU A 295 -12.02 -1.77 -14.34
N LEU A 296 -12.70 -0.63 -14.26
CA LEU A 296 -12.83 0.28 -15.41
C LEU A 296 -11.47 0.84 -15.82
N PHE A 297 -10.65 1.26 -14.84
CA PHE A 297 -9.28 1.68 -15.09
C PHE A 297 -8.49 0.59 -15.82
N LEU A 298 -8.54 -0.65 -15.33
CA LEU A 298 -7.78 -1.76 -15.89
C LEU A 298 -8.19 -2.06 -17.34
N LEU A 299 -9.51 -2.06 -17.63
CA LEU A 299 -10.05 -2.28 -18.96
C LEU A 299 -9.58 -1.18 -19.94
N ILE A 300 -9.76 0.09 -19.57
CA ILE A 300 -9.33 1.24 -20.39
C ILE A 300 -7.83 1.17 -20.65
N HIS A 301 -7.04 0.86 -19.61
CA HIS A 301 -5.59 0.80 -19.71
C HIS A 301 -5.11 -0.30 -20.67
N ILE A 302 -5.74 -1.49 -20.64
CA ILE A 302 -5.42 -2.59 -21.56
C ILE A 302 -5.86 -2.25 -22.99
N ALA A 303 -7.06 -1.69 -23.19
CA ALA A 303 -7.55 -1.33 -24.51
C ALA A 303 -6.64 -0.28 -25.18
N LEU A 304 -6.32 0.80 -24.46
CA LEU A 304 -5.42 1.83 -24.98
C LEU A 304 -4.01 1.30 -25.22
N SER A 305 -3.51 0.37 -24.38
CA SER A 305 -2.22 -0.30 -24.59
C SER A 305 -2.16 -1.08 -25.91
N ILE A 306 -3.23 -1.79 -26.29
CA ILE A 306 -3.34 -2.49 -27.58
C ILE A 306 -3.29 -1.47 -28.73
N VAL A 307 -4.07 -0.39 -28.62
CA VAL A 307 -4.10 0.66 -29.63
C VAL A 307 -2.73 1.33 -29.78
N THR A 308 -2.00 1.56 -28.68
CA THR A 308 -0.62 2.08 -28.72
C THR A 308 0.28 1.14 -29.51
N ILE A 309 0.29 -0.17 -29.21
CA ILE A 309 1.14 -1.14 -29.93
C ILE A 309 0.84 -1.10 -31.43
N ILE A 310 -0.44 -1.21 -31.82
CA ILE A 310 -0.86 -1.18 -33.23
C ILE A 310 -0.43 0.13 -33.89
N SER A 311 -0.65 1.26 -33.22
CA SER A 311 -0.29 2.58 -33.76
C SER A 311 1.20 2.74 -33.98
N LEU A 312 2.03 2.24 -33.06
CA LEU A 312 3.48 2.32 -33.17
C LEU A 312 4.03 1.44 -34.31
N PHE A 313 3.49 0.23 -34.52
CA PHE A 313 3.87 -0.62 -35.66
C PHE A 313 3.58 0.08 -37.00
N TYR A 314 2.40 0.71 -37.14
CA TYR A 314 2.10 1.47 -38.35
C TYR A 314 2.94 2.75 -38.46
N HIS A 315 3.25 3.42 -37.35
CA HIS A 315 4.04 4.64 -37.33
C HIS A 315 5.47 4.43 -37.87
N VAL A 316 6.11 3.32 -37.53
CA VAL A 316 7.49 3.02 -37.96
C VAL A 316 7.58 2.16 -39.22
N SER A 317 6.46 1.82 -39.84
CA SER A 317 6.40 0.98 -41.04
C SER A 317 7.21 1.54 -42.22
N VAL A 318 7.43 2.86 -42.26
CA VAL A 318 8.26 3.54 -43.28
C VAL A 318 9.76 3.19 -43.16
N TYR A 319 10.21 2.69 -42.02
CA TYR A 319 11.62 2.37 -41.76
C TYR A 319 11.96 0.88 -41.98
N SER A 320 11.12 0.13 -42.68
CA SER A 320 11.41 -1.26 -43.10
C SER A 320 11.95 -2.17 -41.99
N GLY A 321 11.41 -2.05 -40.77
CA GLY A 321 11.78 -2.88 -39.62
C GLY A 321 12.95 -2.37 -38.77
N GLU A 322 13.53 -1.18 -39.03
CA GLU A 322 14.62 -0.59 -38.22
C GLU A 322 14.27 -0.52 -36.71
N TYR A 323 12.99 -0.39 -36.36
CA TYR A 323 12.50 -0.23 -34.98
C TYR A 323 11.89 -1.52 -34.39
N ASP A 324 11.90 -2.63 -35.14
CA ASP A 324 11.42 -3.94 -34.69
C ASP A 324 12.11 -4.46 -33.41
N PRO A 325 13.43 -4.23 -33.19
CA PRO A 325 14.10 -4.57 -31.94
C PRO A 325 13.53 -3.88 -30.71
N TYR A 326 12.82 -2.76 -30.88
CA TYR A 326 12.11 -2.10 -29.78
C TYR A 326 10.70 -2.66 -29.62
N LEU A 327 9.97 -2.91 -30.71
CA LEU A 327 8.53 -3.24 -30.67
C LEU A 327 8.22 -4.70 -30.34
N TRP A 328 8.92 -5.66 -30.95
CA TRP A 328 8.64 -7.08 -30.73
C TRP A 328 8.85 -7.53 -29.28
N PRO A 329 9.85 -7.00 -28.53
CA PRO A 329 9.95 -7.27 -27.10
C PRO A 329 8.70 -6.90 -26.30
N LEU A 330 7.95 -5.84 -26.64
CA LEU A 330 6.70 -5.49 -25.93
C LEU A 330 5.70 -6.63 -26.06
N VAL A 331 5.50 -7.10 -27.29
CA VAL A 331 4.57 -8.19 -27.62
C VAL A 331 5.00 -9.48 -26.96
N ALA A 332 6.30 -9.80 -27.03
CA ALA A 332 6.86 -11.02 -26.43
C ALA A 332 6.73 -11.01 -24.90
N ILE A 333 7.13 -9.92 -24.23
CA ILE A 333 7.04 -9.77 -22.76
C ILE A 333 5.57 -9.88 -22.34
N TRP A 334 4.67 -9.17 -23.02
CA TRP A 334 3.26 -9.19 -22.64
C TRP A 334 2.61 -10.56 -22.87
N GLY A 335 2.84 -11.17 -24.04
CA GLY A 335 2.33 -12.49 -24.38
C GLY A 335 2.84 -13.57 -23.43
N PHE A 336 4.15 -13.61 -23.18
CA PHE A 336 4.76 -14.55 -22.25
C PHE A 336 4.18 -14.42 -20.83
N GLU A 337 3.99 -13.20 -20.34
CA GLU A 337 3.42 -12.94 -19.02
C GLU A 337 1.99 -13.49 -18.89
N ARG A 338 1.17 -13.35 -19.95
CA ARG A 338 -0.20 -13.87 -20.00
C ARG A 338 -0.24 -15.39 -20.08
N THR A 339 0.62 -15.99 -20.91
CA THR A 339 0.73 -17.45 -21.03
C THR A 339 1.16 -18.07 -19.70
N LEU A 340 2.14 -17.49 -18.99
CA LEU A 340 2.55 -17.98 -17.67
C LEU A 340 1.42 -17.91 -16.62
N ARG A 341 0.56 -16.89 -16.67
CA ARG A 341 -0.61 -16.82 -15.77
C ARG A 341 -1.57 -17.97 -16.03
N ILE A 342 -1.91 -18.22 -17.29
CA ILE A 342 -2.83 -19.30 -17.68
C ILE A 342 -2.26 -20.65 -17.24
N ILE A 343 -0.97 -20.90 -17.50
CA ILE A 343 -0.28 -22.13 -17.05
C ILE A 343 -0.36 -22.27 -15.53
N ARG A 344 -0.10 -21.20 -14.78
CA ARG A 344 -0.14 -21.22 -13.30
C ARG A 344 -1.55 -21.46 -12.76
N ILE A 345 -2.59 -20.88 -13.36
CA ILE A 345 -3.99 -21.14 -13.02
C ILE A 345 -4.32 -22.62 -13.28
N ILE A 346 -3.97 -23.15 -14.44
CA ILE A 346 -4.19 -24.57 -14.78
C ILE A 346 -3.50 -25.46 -13.76
N TYR A 347 -2.22 -25.20 -13.47
CA TYR A 347 -1.43 -25.98 -12.52
C TYR A 347 -2.04 -26.00 -11.11
N CYS A 348 -2.52 -24.86 -10.60
CA CYS A 348 -3.08 -24.79 -9.24
C CYS A 348 -4.45 -25.47 -9.14
N ASN A 349 -5.23 -25.50 -10.23
CA ASN A 349 -6.65 -25.84 -10.17
C ASN A 349 -7.05 -27.13 -10.85
N LEU A 350 -6.20 -27.72 -11.68
CA LEU A 350 -6.49 -28.95 -12.42
C LEU A 350 -5.39 -29.98 -12.17
N ARG A 351 -5.80 -31.20 -11.79
CA ARG A 351 -4.90 -32.35 -11.71
C ARG A 351 -5.55 -33.57 -12.36
N VAL A 352 -4.91 -34.07 -13.42
CA VAL A 352 -5.31 -35.31 -14.10
C VAL A 352 -4.69 -36.50 -13.37
N ARG A 353 -5.51 -37.47 -12.97
CA ARG A 353 -5.04 -38.72 -12.36
C ARG A 353 -5.08 -39.84 -13.41
N PHE A 354 -3.92 -40.24 -13.91
CA PHE A 354 -3.78 -41.21 -14.99
C PHE A 354 -4.20 -42.65 -14.62
N ALA A 355 -4.21 -43.03 -13.33
CA ALA A 355 -4.62 -44.35 -12.87
C ALA A 355 -6.11 -44.39 -12.46
N GLY A 356 -7.03 -44.13 -13.41
CA GLY A 356 -8.48 -44.26 -13.22
C GLY A 356 -9.17 -43.22 -12.32
N GLY A 357 -8.46 -42.15 -11.91
CA GLY A 357 -8.88 -41.27 -10.81
C GLY A 357 -9.62 -39.98 -11.20
N GLY A 358 -10.08 -39.84 -12.44
CA GLY A 358 -10.79 -38.64 -12.92
C GLY A 358 -9.98 -37.33 -12.88
N LEU A 359 -10.67 -36.22 -13.15
CA LEU A 359 -10.10 -34.87 -13.06
C LEU A 359 -10.38 -34.30 -11.66
N GLN A 360 -9.33 -34.01 -10.90
CA GLN A 360 -9.46 -33.33 -9.61
C GLN A 360 -9.40 -31.82 -9.83
N HIS A 361 -10.37 -31.11 -9.24
CA HIS A 361 -10.49 -29.67 -9.29
C HIS A 361 -10.31 -29.04 -7.91
N THR A 362 -9.92 -27.76 -7.87
CA THR A 362 -9.95 -26.97 -6.63
C THR A 362 -11.38 -26.90 -6.09
N SER A 363 -11.53 -27.15 -4.79
CA SER A 363 -12.78 -26.95 -4.07
C SER A 363 -12.66 -25.72 -3.17
N SER A 364 -13.72 -24.93 -3.03
CA SER A 364 -13.74 -23.79 -2.12
C SER A 364 -15.06 -23.62 -1.38
N ILE A 365 -14.94 -23.33 -0.09
CA ILE A 365 -16.05 -23.14 0.84
C ILE A 365 -15.89 -21.77 1.50
N ALA A 366 -16.94 -20.95 1.47
CA ALA A 366 -16.94 -19.64 2.12
C ALA A 366 -17.98 -19.57 3.25
N TYR A 367 -17.57 -18.93 4.35
CA TYR A 367 -18.39 -18.65 5.52
C TYR A 367 -18.33 -17.16 5.81
N TYR A 368 -19.47 -16.52 6.07
CA TYR A 368 -19.51 -15.14 6.50
C TYR A 368 -19.95 -15.05 7.96
N ASP A 369 -19.15 -14.37 8.78
CA ASP A 369 -19.46 -14.06 10.17
C ASP A 369 -19.88 -12.59 10.28
N GLU A 370 -21.17 -12.38 10.57
CA GLU A 370 -21.78 -11.05 10.68
C GLU A 370 -21.17 -10.21 11.81
N VAL A 371 -20.74 -10.85 12.91
CA VAL A 371 -20.25 -10.15 14.10
C VAL A 371 -18.83 -9.63 13.87
N SER A 372 -17.99 -10.40 13.18
CA SER A 372 -16.63 -9.97 12.83
C SER A 372 -16.55 -9.15 11.53
N ASP A 373 -17.59 -9.21 10.69
CA ASP A 373 -17.60 -8.67 9.32
C ASP A 373 -16.42 -9.22 8.50
N ILE A 374 -16.26 -10.55 8.53
CA ILE A 374 -15.20 -11.28 7.85
C ILE A 374 -15.79 -12.51 7.14
N ILE A 375 -15.37 -12.70 5.90
CA ILE A 375 -15.53 -13.95 5.16
C ILE A 375 -14.30 -14.82 5.43
N ARG A 376 -14.52 -16.00 6.01
CA ARG A 376 -13.52 -17.07 6.06
C ARG A 376 -13.69 -17.92 4.80
N LEU A 377 -12.70 -17.89 3.93
CA LEU A 377 -12.67 -18.68 2.71
C LEU A 377 -11.66 -19.82 2.85
N GLU A 378 -12.14 -21.04 2.70
CA GLU A 378 -11.34 -22.25 2.71
C GLU A 378 -11.21 -22.78 1.28
N VAL A 379 -9.99 -22.98 0.80
CA VAL A 379 -9.71 -23.44 -0.56
C VAL A 379 -8.78 -24.63 -0.50
N THR A 380 -9.20 -25.75 -1.07
CA THR A 380 -8.40 -26.97 -1.21
C THR A 380 -7.93 -27.08 -2.66
N PRO A 381 -6.66 -26.75 -2.96
CA PRO A 381 -6.16 -26.78 -4.34
C PRO A 381 -6.07 -28.20 -4.89
N ALA A 382 -6.22 -28.36 -6.20
CA ALA A 382 -5.99 -29.65 -6.86
C ALA A 382 -4.51 -30.07 -6.84
N ALA A 383 -3.60 -29.10 -6.81
CA ALA A 383 -2.16 -29.34 -6.82
C ALA A 383 -1.62 -29.78 -5.44
N THR A 384 -1.02 -30.95 -5.38
CA THR A 384 -0.40 -31.50 -4.14
C THR A 384 1.07 -31.08 -3.95
N GLY A 385 1.70 -30.48 -4.97
CA GLY A 385 3.13 -30.11 -4.97
C GLY A 385 3.44 -28.67 -4.55
N ILE A 386 2.45 -27.88 -4.14
CA ILE A 386 2.66 -26.49 -3.72
C ILE A 386 3.12 -26.50 -2.25
N SER A 387 4.42 -26.30 -2.03
CA SER A 387 4.97 -26.14 -0.68
C SER A 387 4.43 -24.86 -0.04
N GLN A 388 3.72 -25.00 1.08
CA GLN A 388 3.21 -23.85 1.84
C GLN A 388 4.36 -23.13 2.53
N LYS A 389 4.45 -21.82 2.28
CA LYS A 389 5.41 -20.94 2.94
C LYS A 389 4.70 -19.71 3.48
N PRO A 390 5.15 -19.18 4.63
CA PRO A 390 4.61 -17.93 5.14
C PRO A 390 4.99 -16.75 4.24
N GLY A 391 4.16 -15.70 4.23
CA GLY A 391 4.33 -14.52 3.39
C GLY A 391 3.85 -14.69 1.93
N ARG A 392 3.17 -15.79 1.61
CA ARG A 392 2.62 -16.03 0.27
C ARG A 392 1.20 -15.48 0.13
N TYR A 393 0.86 -15.05 -1.08
CA TYR A 393 -0.48 -14.61 -1.45
C TYR A 393 -0.89 -15.21 -2.80
N TYR A 394 -2.19 -15.24 -3.05
CA TYR A 394 -2.80 -15.83 -4.24
C TYR A 394 -3.81 -14.86 -4.84
N PHE A 395 -3.99 -14.89 -6.16
CA PHE A 395 -5.14 -14.25 -6.79
C PHE A 395 -6.28 -15.24 -6.89
N LEU A 396 -7.48 -14.78 -6.54
CA LEU A 396 -8.72 -15.54 -6.65
C LEU A 396 -9.53 -15.04 -7.84
N TYR A 397 -10.11 -15.99 -8.59
CA TYR A 397 -11.00 -15.77 -9.72
C TYR A 397 -12.32 -16.52 -9.52
N GLN A 398 -13.41 -16.00 -10.08
CA GLN A 398 -14.71 -16.67 -10.08
C GLN A 398 -15.23 -16.85 -11.54
N PRO A 399 -14.76 -17.88 -12.27
CA PRO A 399 -14.74 -17.95 -13.74
C PRO A 399 -16.08 -18.05 -14.47
N PHE A 400 -17.22 -18.14 -13.78
CA PHE A 400 -18.55 -18.31 -14.39
C PHE A 400 -19.47 -17.11 -14.15
N ARG A 401 -18.89 -15.91 -14.13
CA ARG A 401 -19.59 -14.65 -13.98
C ARG A 401 -19.12 -13.66 -15.02
N TRP A 402 -19.92 -12.62 -15.23
CA TRP A 402 -19.50 -11.46 -16.01
C TRP A 402 -18.20 -10.84 -15.46
N THR A 403 -17.98 -10.94 -14.15
CA THR A 403 -16.76 -10.50 -13.46
C THR A 403 -15.70 -11.60 -13.31
N GLY A 404 -15.84 -12.72 -14.03
CA GLY A 404 -14.96 -13.89 -13.87
C GLY A 404 -13.52 -13.70 -14.34
N TYR A 405 -13.26 -12.60 -15.07
CA TYR A 405 -11.90 -12.17 -15.44
C TYR A 405 -11.20 -11.36 -14.33
N GLU A 406 -11.94 -10.91 -13.32
CA GLU A 406 -11.36 -10.12 -12.22
C GLU A 406 -10.46 -11.01 -11.36
N SER A 407 -9.26 -10.50 -11.05
CA SER A 407 -8.27 -11.19 -10.22
C SER A 407 -8.10 -10.43 -8.90
N HIS A 408 -8.45 -11.05 -7.77
CA HIS A 408 -8.39 -10.40 -6.46
C HIS A 408 -7.29 -11.01 -5.58
N PRO A 409 -6.28 -10.24 -5.14
CA PRO A 409 -5.18 -10.76 -4.34
C PRO A 409 -5.57 -10.95 -2.86
N PHE A 410 -5.24 -12.11 -2.29
CA PHE A 410 -5.41 -12.40 -0.87
C PHE A 410 -4.19 -13.12 -0.30
N THR A 411 -3.72 -12.65 0.85
CA THR A 411 -2.62 -13.28 1.59
C THR A 411 -3.12 -14.59 2.21
N LEU A 412 -2.33 -15.65 2.10
CA LEU A 412 -2.61 -16.92 2.76
C LEU A 412 -2.58 -16.69 4.28
N GLY A 413 -3.73 -16.79 4.93
CA GLY A 413 -3.87 -16.47 6.35
C GLY A 413 -3.48 -17.63 7.27
N ALA A 414 -3.83 -18.85 6.87
CA ALA A 414 -3.39 -20.07 7.53
C ALA A 414 -3.50 -21.24 6.54
N TRP A 415 -2.94 -22.40 6.91
CA TRP A 415 -3.23 -23.66 6.25
C TRP A 415 -3.51 -24.75 7.29
N ALA A 416 -4.30 -25.74 6.89
CA ALA A 416 -4.60 -26.94 7.67
C ALA A 416 -4.24 -28.19 6.85
N GLU A 417 -3.65 -29.19 7.50
CA GLU A 417 -3.34 -30.48 6.88
C GLU A 417 -4.32 -31.53 7.41
N THR A 418 -4.99 -32.24 6.51
CA THR A 418 -5.87 -33.35 6.84
C THR A 418 -5.27 -34.65 6.33
N SER A 419 -4.98 -35.57 7.25
CA SER A 419 -4.59 -36.94 6.89
C SER A 419 -5.81 -37.68 6.34
N LYS A 420 -5.77 -38.14 5.09
CA LYS A 420 -6.78 -39.08 4.59
C LYS A 420 -6.54 -40.43 5.26
N LEU A 421 -7.41 -40.82 6.18
CA LEU A 421 -7.57 -42.23 6.53
C LEU A 421 -8.16 -42.90 5.27
N THR A 422 -7.39 -43.78 4.63
CA THR A 422 -7.90 -44.65 3.57
C THR A 422 -8.94 -45.59 4.17
N THR A 423 -10.21 -45.21 4.12
CA THR A 423 -11.31 -46.16 4.28
C THR A 423 -11.36 -46.99 3.00
N GLU A 424 -10.78 -48.19 3.05
CA GLU A 424 -11.06 -49.22 2.06
C GLU A 424 -12.58 -49.44 2.05
N LYS A 425 -13.23 -49.06 0.96
CA LYS A 425 -14.61 -49.46 0.68
C LYS A 425 -14.58 -50.94 0.31
N HIS A 426 -14.84 -51.82 1.28
CA HIS A 426 -15.37 -53.13 0.94
C HIS A 426 -16.73 -52.95 0.28
N SER A 427 -16.79 -53.38 -0.97
CA SER A 427 -17.99 -53.60 -1.76
C SER A 427 -18.94 -54.52 -1.00
N GLU A 428 -20.24 -54.18 -0.92
CA GLU A 428 -21.28 -55.20 -0.92
C GLU A 428 -22.62 -54.64 -1.42
N THR A 429 -23.00 -55.17 -2.59
CA THR A 429 -24.32 -55.22 -3.19
C THR A 429 -25.30 -55.98 -2.29
N GLY A 430 -26.54 -55.49 -2.16
CA GLY A 430 -27.55 -56.13 -1.33
C GLY A 430 -28.09 -57.46 -1.87
N SER A 431 -28.45 -58.35 -0.95
CA SER A 431 -29.59 -59.27 -1.09
C SER A 431 -29.97 -59.89 0.27
N SER A 432 -31.26 -59.75 0.60
CA SER A 432 -32.17 -60.62 1.37
C SER A 432 -31.67 -61.68 2.38
N ALA A 433 -32.42 -61.72 3.49
CA ALA A 433 -32.86 -62.88 4.29
C ALA A 433 -32.08 -63.28 5.56
N GLN A 434 -32.84 -63.21 6.67
CA GLN A 434 -32.97 -64.18 7.76
C GLN A 434 -31.87 -64.38 8.83
N VAL A 435 -32.35 -64.18 10.08
CA VAL A 435 -32.25 -65.11 11.24
C VAL A 435 -31.01 -65.06 12.16
N GLU A 436 -31.32 -64.74 13.42
CA GLU A 436 -30.79 -65.22 14.72
C GLU A 436 -29.39 -64.89 15.28
N ASN A 437 -29.47 -64.31 16.48
CA ASN A 437 -28.85 -64.69 17.76
C ASN A 437 -27.32 -64.72 18.00
N ASN A 438 -27.00 -63.95 19.06
CA ASN A 438 -26.19 -64.30 20.24
C ASN A 438 -24.64 -64.26 20.21
N LYS A 439 -24.16 -63.30 21.01
CA LYS A 439 -23.25 -63.39 22.18
C LYS A 439 -21.76 -63.74 22.02
N SER A 440 -21.03 -63.04 22.90
CA SER A 440 -19.78 -63.39 23.61
C SER A 440 -18.53 -63.47 22.74
N ASP A 441 -17.30 -63.23 23.19
CA ASP A 441 -16.63 -62.66 24.37
C ASP A 441 -15.14 -62.68 23.98
N GLY A 442 -14.26 -61.96 24.67
CA GLY A 442 -12.85 -62.40 24.82
C GLY A 442 -11.75 -61.65 24.05
N MET A 443 -11.24 -60.59 24.70
CA MET A 443 -9.86 -60.38 25.17
C MET A 443 -8.65 -61.17 24.58
N HIS A 444 -7.51 -60.44 24.46
CA HIS A 444 -6.08 -60.87 24.49
C HIS A 444 -5.48 -61.54 23.23
N GLN A 445 -4.21 -61.39 22.83
CA GLN A 445 -3.04 -60.53 23.12
C GLN A 445 -1.94 -60.94 22.10
N VAL A 446 -1.00 -60.04 21.80
CA VAL A 446 0.42 -60.29 21.40
C VAL A 446 0.72 -61.00 20.05
N ALA A 447 1.46 -60.31 19.17
CA ALA A 447 2.82 -60.73 18.75
C ALA A 447 3.48 -59.72 17.78
N ASN A 448 4.70 -59.32 18.13
CA ASN A 448 5.67 -58.64 17.27
C ASN A 448 6.05 -59.51 16.07
N VAL A 449 6.08 -58.93 14.86
CA VAL A 449 7.04 -59.33 13.82
C VAL A 449 7.56 -58.09 13.11
N SER A 450 8.88 -57.99 13.10
CA SER A 450 9.67 -56.91 12.53
C SER A 450 9.80 -57.05 11.02
N ASN A 451 9.80 -55.88 10.37
CA ASN A 451 10.50 -55.51 9.14
C ASN A 451 10.12 -56.24 7.85
N ASP A 452 9.51 -55.49 6.91
CA ASP A 452 10.01 -55.53 5.54
C ASP A 452 9.84 -54.19 4.81
N GLN A 453 10.89 -53.91 4.05
CA GLN A 453 11.23 -52.70 3.32
C GLN A 453 10.25 -52.46 2.15
N TYR A 454 9.57 -51.30 2.09
CA TYR A 454 8.90 -50.82 0.88
C TYR A 454 9.20 -49.33 0.60
N PRO A 455 9.38 -48.95 -0.69
CA PRO A 455 9.83 -47.62 -1.07
C PRO A 455 8.70 -46.58 -0.98
N GLY A 456 8.81 -45.68 -0.02
CA GLY A 456 8.60 -44.24 -0.17
C GLY A 456 7.37 -43.73 -0.93
N GLY A 457 6.16 -44.08 -0.50
CA GLY A 457 4.94 -43.32 -0.82
C GLY A 457 4.48 -42.53 0.40
N SER A 458 4.81 -41.24 0.50
CA SER A 458 4.25 -40.37 1.54
C SER A 458 2.72 -40.33 1.37
N PRO A 459 1.92 -40.58 2.42
CA PRO A 459 0.47 -40.39 2.35
C PRO A 459 0.18 -38.94 1.94
N SER A 460 -0.65 -38.75 0.92
CA SER A 460 -0.96 -37.42 0.41
C SER A 460 -1.90 -36.70 1.38
N ASN A 461 -1.35 -35.96 2.34
CA ASN A 461 -2.11 -35.05 3.19
C ASN A 461 -2.78 -33.98 2.31
N GLU A 462 -4.09 -33.84 2.44
CA GLU A 462 -4.83 -32.79 1.75
C GLU A 462 -4.62 -31.49 2.53
N THR A 463 -4.18 -30.43 1.86
CA THR A 463 -3.90 -29.14 2.50
C THR A 463 -4.97 -28.13 2.11
N THR A 464 -5.65 -27.57 3.12
CA THR A 464 -6.66 -26.52 2.94
C THR A 464 -6.05 -25.16 3.25
N TYR A 465 -6.23 -24.20 2.36
CA TYR A 465 -5.77 -22.81 2.51
C TYR A 465 -6.91 -21.96 3.07
N ILE A 466 -6.59 -21.15 4.08
CA ILE A 466 -7.55 -20.29 4.76
C ILE A 466 -7.23 -18.84 4.44
N PHE A 467 -8.23 -18.10 3.97
CA PHE A 467 -8.18 -16.67 3.69
C PHE A 467 -9.21 -15.94 4.56
N TRP A 468 -8.80 -14.82 5.17
CA TRP A 468 -9.69 -13.90 5.87
C TRP A 468 -9.94 -12.67 5.01
N ILE A 469 -11.15 -12.57 4.46
CA ILE A 469 -11.54 -11.56 3.49
C ILE A 469 -12.53 -10.61 4.15
N ARG A 470 -12.21 -9.32 4.18
CA ARG A 470 -13.16 -8.30 4.62
C ARG A 470 -14.04 -7.88 3.43
N PRO A 471 -15.38 -7.87 3.57
CA PRO A 471 -16.26 -7.36 2.53
C PRO A 471 -16.08 -5.85 2.33
N TYR A 472 -15.80 -5.43 1.11
CA TYR A 472 -15.85 -4.03 0.68
C TYR A 472 -16.85 -3.88 -0.47
N ASN A 473 -16.58 -3.03 -1.46
CA ASN A 473 -17.36 -2.91 -2.68
C ASN A 473 -16.98 -3.99 -3.72
N GLY A 474 -17.76 -4.10 -4.80
CA GLY A 474 -17.47 -5.00 -5.92
C GLY A 474 -17.57 -6.48 -5.54
N TRP A 475 -16.63 -7.29 -6.03
CA TRP A 475 -16.63 -8.75 -5.90
C TRP A 475 -16.75 -9.25 -4.45
N THR A 476 -16.02 -8.67 -3.50
CA THR A 476 -16.10 -9.11 -2.09
C THR A 476 -17.45 -8.84 -1.44
N ARG A 477 -18.16 -7.77 -1.84
CA ARG A 477 -19.54 -7.54 -1.41
C ARG A 477 -20.46 -8.64 -1.91
N GLN A 478 -20.32 -8.98 -3.19
CA GLN A 478 -21.11 -10.02 -3.82
C GLN A 478 -20.85 -11.37 -3.16
N LEU A 479 -19.60 -11.67 -2.78
CA LEU A 479 -19.26 -12.89 -2.05
C LEU A 479 -19.94 -12.94 -0.67
N ARG A 480 -19.93 -11.83 0.08
CA ARG A 480 -20.69 -11.71 1.33
C ARG A 480 -22.18 -11.93 1.09
N ASP A 481 -22.77 -11.21 0.14
CA ASP A 481 -24.20 -11.26 -0.12
C ASP A 481 -24.66 -12.67 -0.55
N GLN A 482 -23.78 -13.48 -1.16
CA GLN A 482 -24.05 -14.91 -1.40
C GLN A 482 -24.06 -15.72 -0.13
N CYS A 483 -23.09 -15.50 0.77
CA CYS A 483 -23.04 -16.19 2.07
C CYS A 483 -24.25 -15.83 2.94
N MET A 484 -24.76 -14.60 2.85
CA MET A 484 -25.95 -14.17 3.59
C MET A 484 -27.22 -14.84 3.08
N LYS A 485 -27.31 -15.11 1.77
CA LYS A 485 -28.48 -15.77 1.16
C LYS A 485 -28.62 -17.24 1.53
N SER A 486 -27.56 -17.89 2.01
CA SER A 486 -27.55 -19.32 2.37
C SER A 486 -27.95 -19.59 3.83
N SER A 487 -28.65 -18.67 4.50
CA SER A 487 -29.20 -18.84 5.86
C SER A 487 -28.17 -19.30 6.92
N GLY A 488 -26.94 -18.79 6.86
CA GLY A 488 -25.87 -19.12 7.81
C GLY A 488 -25.13 -20.44 7.53
N THR A 489 -25.51 -21.16 6.47
CA THR A 489 -24.80 -22.36 6.01
C THR A 489 -23.67 -22.03 5.05
N ALA A 490 -22.58 -22.81 5.10
CA ALA A 490 -21.42 -22.68 4.22
C ALA A 490 -21.82 -22.68 2.74
N ILE A 491 -21.28 -21.76 1.94
CA ILE A 491 -21.47 -21.81 0.48
C ILE A 491 -20.31 -22.57 -0.18
N SER A 492 -20.65 -23.55 -1.01
CA SER A 492 -19.70 -24.09 -1.98
C SER A 492 -19.74 -23.20 -3.22
N THR A 493 -18.60 -22.63 -3.59
CA THR A 493 -18.48 -21.79 -4.80
C THR A 493 -17.25 -22.22 -5.58
N THR A 494 -17.26 -22.03 -6.90
CA THR A 494 -16.11 -22.35 -7.74
C THR A 494 -15.17 -21.16 -7.81
N LEU A 495 -14.03 -21.26 -7.13
CA LEU A 495 -12.95 -20.28 -7.21
C LEU A 495 -11.68 -20.92 -7.77
N LEU A 496 -10.98 -20.17 -8.63
CA LEU A 496 -9.67 -20.56 -9.13
C LEU A 496 -8.58 -19.81 -8.38
N LEU A 497 -7.52 -20.54 -8.01
CA LEU A 497 -6.30 -20.01 -7.41
C LEU A 497 -5.24 -19.71 -8.47
N GLU A 498 -4.58 -18.57 -8.38
CA GLU A 498 -3.35 -18.27 -9.10
C GLU A 498 -2.25 -17.89 -8.09
N GLY A 499 -1.19 -18.70 -8.03
CA GLY A 499 -0.04 -18.43 -7.17
C GLY A 499 0.88 -19.66 -7.06
N PRO A 500 1.68 -19.76 -5.98
CA PRO A 500 1.88 -18.74 -4.95
C PRO A 500 2.70 -17.55 -5.44
N TYR A 501 2.34 -16.34 -5.00
CA TYR A 501 3.13 -15.12 -5.14
C TYR A 501 3.71 -14.66 -3.81
N GLY A 502 4.61 -13.68 -3.84
CA GLY A 502 5.30 -13.14 -2.66
C GLY A 502 6.55 -13.95 -2.31
N ASP A 503 7.28 -13.49 -1.29
CA ASP A 503 8.46 -14.17 -0.79
C ASP A 503 8.40 -14.33 0.73
N SER A 504 9.11 -15.33 1.23
CA SER A 504 9.13 -15.67 2.65
C SER A 504 10.35 -15.05 3.30
N ALA A 505 10.13 -14.16 4.28
CA ALA A 505 11.20 -13.62 5.08
C ALA A 505 11.80 -14.73 5.96
N PRO A 506 13.14 -14.85 6.07
CA PRO A 506 13.76 -15.89 6.89
C PRO A 506 13.69 -15.54 8.38
N LEU A 507 12.49 -15.43 8.95
CA LEU A 507 12.28 -15.06 10.36
C LEU A 507 12.93 -16.05 11.33
N TRP A 508 12.97 -17.33 10.94
CA TRP A 508 13.66 -18.41 11.67
C TRP A 508 15.16 -18.16 11.89
N ALA A 509 15.78 -17.20 11.18
CA ALA A 509 17.18 -16.83 11.37
C ALA A 509 17.41 -15.78 12.47
N TYR A 510 16.32 -15.24 13.04
CA TYR A 510 16.32 -14.21 14.08
C TYR A 510 15.96 -14.81 15.43
N GLU A 511 16.57 -14.28 16.50
CA GLU A 511 16.40 -14.81 17.85
C GLU A 511 15.13 -14.29 18.52
N SER A 512 14.72 -13.06 18.21
CA SER A 512 13.42 -12.50 18.61
C SER A 512 12.67 -11.99 17.38
N VAL A 513 11.36 -12.22 17.35
CA VAL A 513 10.48 -11.80 16.25
C VAL A 513 9.29 -11.01 16.82
N LEU A 514 9.13 -9.78 16.36
CA LEU A 514 8.02 -8.91 16.74
C LEU A 514 7.06 -8.72 15.57
N PHE A 515 5.83 -9.20 15.71
CA PHE A 515 4.73 -8.96 14.78
C PHE A 515 3.89 -7.77 15.26
N ILE A 516 3.72 -6.76 14.41
CA ILE A 516 2.79 -5.64 14.64
C ILE A 516 1.76 -5.65 13.52
N VAL A 517 0.55 -6.10 13.84
CA VAL A 517 -0.49 -6.32 12.83
C VAL A 517 -1.79 -5.56 13.12
N GLY A 518 -2.50 -5.18 12.05
CA GLY A 518 -3.74 -4.41 12.12
C GLY A 518 -4.85 -5.00 11.25
N GLY A 519 -6.05 -5.20 11.81
CA GLY A 519 -7.21 -5.75 11.11
C GLY A 519 -6.95 -7.15 10.55
N THR A 520 -7.29 -7.38 9.28
CA THR A 520 -6.97 -8.63 8.56
C THR A 520 -5.47 -8.78 8.24
N GLY A 521 -4.62 -7.83 8.66
CA GLY A 521 -3.16 -7.91 8.69
C GLY A 521 -2.60 -9.13 9.43
N ILE A 522 -3.40 -9.75 10.29
CA ILE A 522 -3.07 -11.00 10.99
C ILE A 522 -2.73 -12.15 10.03
N ALA A 523 -3.25 -12.11 8.80
CA ALA A 523 -2.92 -13.05 7.73
C ALA A 523 -1.41 -13.09 7.39
N ALA A 524 -0.66 -12.03 7.69
CA ALA A 524 0.78 -12.01 7.48
C ALA A 524 1.59 -12.61 8.65
N ALA A 525 1.00 -12.77 9.84
CA ALA A 525 1.69 -13.24 11.05
C ALA A 525 1.42 -14.72 11.33
N VAL A 526 0.16 -15.15 11.30
CA VAL A 526 -0.25 -16.54 11.61
C VAL A 526 0.55 -17.58 10.82
N PRO A 527 0.78 -17.44 9.49
CA PRO A 527 1.61 -18.37 8.74
C PRO A 527 3.02 -18.55 9.29
N TYR A 528 3.66 -17.48 9.77
CA TYR A 528 5.01 -17.57 10.35
C TYR A 528 5.00 -18.24 11.71
N ILE A 529 3.93 -18.04 12.49
CA ILE A 529 3.73 -18.72 13.77
C ILE A 529 3.54 -20.23 13.51
N GLN A 530 2.71 -20.61 12.53
CA GLN A 530 2.55 -22.01 12.11
C GLN A 530 3.87 -22.61 11.60
N ASP A 531 4.66 -21.87 10.80
CA ASP A 531 5.98 -22.32 10.33
C ASP A 531 6.98 -22.49 11.49
N HIS A 532 6.97 -21.59 12.49
CA HIS A 532 7.81 -21.71 13.69
C HIS A 532 7.45 -22.94 14.53
N ILE A 533 6.15 -23.20 14.74
CA ILE A 533 5.68 -24.40 15.43
C ILE A 533 6.13 -25.67 14.67
N ARG A 534 5.96 -25.69 13.35
CA ARG A 534 6.43 -26.80 12.51
C ARG A 534 7.96 -26.99 12.58
N ARG A 535 8.74 -25.91 12.64
CA ARG A 535 10.21 -25.99 12.72
C ARG A 535 10.74 -26.48 14.05
N THR A 536 9.97 -26.31 15.12
CA THR A 536 10.32 -26.71 16.49
C THR A 536 9.82 -28.10 16.85
N SER A 537 9.07 -28.76 15.97
CA SER A 537 8.70 -30.17 16.15
C SER A 537 9.92 -31.08 16.02
N ALA A 538 9.83 -32.30 16.57
CA ALA A 538 10.93 -33.28 16.59
C ALA A 538 11.48 -33.65 15.19
N THR A 539 10.68 -33.45 14.14
CA THR A 539 11.03 -33.71 12.73
C THR A 539 11.31 -32.42 11.94
N GLY A 540 11.33 -31.26 12.61
CA GLY A 540 11.47 -29.95 12.02
C GLY A 540 12.90 -29.59 11.61
N THR A 541 13.04 -28.62 10.70
CA THR A 541 14.36 -28.17 10.20
C THR A 541 15.11 -27.23 11.17
N GLY A 542 14.65 -27.07 12.40
CA GLY A 542 15.17 -26.15 13.41
C GLY A 542 14.87 -24.66 13.17
N THR A 543 15.00 -23.85 14.22
CA THR A 543 14.83 -22.38 14.22
C THR A 543 15.77 -21.72 15.24
N CYS A 544 16.23 -20.49 14.97
CA CYS A 544 16.98 -19.67 15.91
C CYS A 544 16.07 -18.86 16.84
N THR A 545 14.80 -18.75 16.50
CA THR A 545 13.81 -17.92 17.20
C THR A 545 13.53 -18.52 18.56
N LYS A 546 13.77 -17.72 19.60
CA LYS A 546 13.56 -18.07 21.01
C LYS A 546 12.35 -17.35 21.61
N ASP A 547 11.90 -16.30 20.95
CA ASP A 547 10.84 -15.42 21.43
C ASP A 547 10.08 -14.84 20.23
N ILE A 548 8.75 -14.96 20.27
CA ILE A 548 7.82 -14.38 19.31
C ILE A 548 6.80 -13.54 20.07
N THR A 549 6.74 -12.25 19.76
CA THR A 549 5.74 -11.32 20.29
C THR A 549 4.76 -10.91 19.20
N LEU A 550 3.47 -11.16 19.41
CA LEU A 550 2.38 -10.72 18.55
C LEU A 550 1.63 -9.53 19.15
N VAL A 551 1.74 -8.36 18.52
CA VAL A 551 0.91 -7.19 18.82
C VAL A 551 -0.14 -7.06 17.72
N TRP A 552 -1.39 -7.38 18.02
CA TRP A 552 -2.48 -7.32 17.04
C TRP A 552 -3.58 -6.35 17.47
N SER A 553 -3.86 -5.38 16.60
CA SER A 553 -4.97 -4.45 16.75
C SER A 553 -6.11 -4.77 15.79
N ALA A 554 -7.34 -4.88 16.29
CA ALA A 554 -8.53 -5.09 15.46
C ALA A 554 -9.70 -4.22 15.95
N ARG A 555 -10.76 -4.12 15.13
CA ARG A 555 -11.98 -3.38 15.50
C ARG A 555 -12.99 -4.27 16.21
N GLN A 556 -13.10 -5.54 15.81
CA GLN A 556 -14.07 -6.49 16.33
C GLN A 556 -13.40 -7.51 17.25
N ALA A 557 -13.94 -7.69 18.46
CA ALA A 557 -13.44 -8.67 19.43
C ALA A 557 -13.70 -10.12 18.99
N SER A 558 -14.83 -10.38 18.32
CA SER A 558 -15.18 -11.68 17.73
C SER A 558 -14.12 -12.19 16.76
N PHE A 559 -13.54 -11.30 15.94
CA PHE A 559 -12.48 -11.69 15.02
C PHE A 559 -11.21 -12.13 15.76
N ILE A 560 -10.85 -11.40 16.82
CA ILE A 560 -9.70 -11.75 17.68
C ILE A 560 -9.93 -13.12 18.31
N HIS A 561 -11.09 -13.32 18.95
CA HIS A 561 -11.46 -14.58 19.58
C HIS A 561 -11.46 -15.76 18.60
N SER A 562 -12.00 -15.57 17.39
CA SER A 562 -12.08 -16.63 16.38
C SER A 562 -10.68 -17.12 15.96
N VAL A 563 -9.76 -16.20 15.66
CA VAL A 563 -8.39 -16.55 15.26
C VAL A 563 -7.56 -17.04 16.46
N ALA A 564 -7.77 -16.47 17.65
CA ALA A 564 -7.08 -16.86 18.87
C ALA A 564 -7.42 -18.31 19.31
N SER A 565 -8.71 -18.67 19.25
CA SER A 565 -9.21 -19.98 19.69
C SER A 565 -8.95 -21.12 18.70
N ARG A 566 -8.68 -20.80 17.43
CA ARG A 566 -8.45 -21.79 16.38
C ARG A 566 -6.99 -21.83 15.97
N GLU A 567 -6.52 -20.84 15.21
CA GLU A 567 -5.21 -20.89 14.56
C GLU A 567 -4.04 -20.56 15.48
N LEU A 568 -4.25 -19.72 16.50
CA LEU A 568 -3.20 -19.37 17.48
C LEU A 568 -3.23 -20.25 18.74
N GLN A 569 -4.25 -21.10 18.90
CA GLN A 569 -4.38 -21.97 20.08
C GLN A 569 -3.10 -22.78 20.34
N PRO A 570 -2.48 -23.44 19.34
CA PRO A 570 -1.24 -24.21 19.56
C PRO A 570 -0.03 -23.34 19.94
N ALA A 571 -0.08 -22.03 19.66
CA ALA A 571 1.00 -21.10 20.01
C ALA A 571 0.93 -20.69 21.50
N PHE A 572 -0.27 -20.56 22.07
CA PHE A 572 -0.46 -20.16 23.48
C PHE A 572 -0.01 -21.21 24.50
N GLU A 573 0.18 -22.45 24.06
CA GLU A 573 0.71 -23.53 24.90
C GLU A 573 2.23 -23.47 25.04
N ARG A 574 2.90 -22.60 24.28
CA ARG A 574 4.35 -22.51 24.22
C ARG A 574 4.89 -21.37 25.08
N GLY A 575 6.05 -21.60 25.71
CA GLY A 575 6.76 -20.59 26.50
C GLY A 575 7.54 -19.56 25.67
N ASP A 576 7.69 -19.76 24.36
CA ASP A 576 8.41 -18.88 23.43
C ASP A 576 7.49 -17.97 22.59
N PHE A 577 6.20 -17.89 22.96
CA PHE A 577 5.21 -17.07 22.27
C PHE A 577 4.43 -16.20 23.26
N SER A 578 4.30 -14.91 22.95
CA SER A 578 3.47 -13.95 23.67
C SER A 578 2.59 -13.18 22.71
N ALA A 579 1.37 -12.82 23.15
CA ALA A 579 0.45 -12.01 22.36
C ALA A 579 -0.19 -10.91 23.20
N SER A 580 -0.33 -9.73 22.60
CA SER A 580 -1.06 -8.58 23.14
C SER A 580 -2.10 -8.12 22.12
N PHE A 581 -3.38 -8.21 22.50
CA PHE A 581 -4.49 -7.85 21.64
C PHE A 581 -5.02 -6.46 21.98
N TYR A 582 -5.34 -5.66 20.96
CA TYR A 582 -5.80 -4.28 21.10
C TYR A 582 -7.13 -4.06 20.38
N LEU A 583 -8.18 -3.74 21.13
CA LEU A 583 -9.49 -3.41 20.58
C LEU A 583 -9.60 -1.90 20.33
N THR A 584 -9.82 -1.54 19.07
CA THR A 584 -9.82 -0.14 18.61
C THR A 584 -11.21 0.47 18.43
N ASN A 585 -12.27 -0.34 18.44
CA ASN A 585 -13.64 0.13 18.39
C ASN A 585 -14.15 0.34 19.83
N VAL A 586 -14.31 1.60 20.23
CA VAL A 586 -14.85 1.97 21.54
C VAL A 586 -16.21 2.62 21.31
N ASN A 587 -17.22 1.82 20.96
CA ASN A 587 -18.59 2.27 21.15
C ASN A 587 -18.87 2.20 22.66
N LYS A 588 -18.83 3.36 23.34
CA LYS A 588 -19.13 3.49 24.78
C LYS A 588 -20.51 2.92 25.17
N SER A 589 -21.42 2.68 24.22
CA SER A 589 -22.77 2.15 24.46
C SER A 589 -22.87 0.62 24.56
N THR A 590 -21.81 -0.14 24.24
CA THR A 590 -21.83 -1.62 24.29
C THR A 590 -20.81 -2.22 25.27
N ALA A 591 -20.12 -1.39 26.04
CA ALA A 591 -19.18 -1.83 27.08
C ALA A 591 -19.84 -2.62 28.24
N SER A 592 -21.18 -2.67 28.31
CA SER A 592 -21.91 -3.48 29.31
C SER A 592 -22.32 -4.89 28.84
N ALA A 593 -22.02 -5.33 27.61
CA ALA A 593 -22.54 -6.60 27.09
C ALA A 593 -21.50 -7.63 26.63
N VAL A 594 -20.20 -7.42 26.89
CA VAL A 594 -19.17 -8.46 26.72
C VAL A 594 -18.50 -8.65 28.07
N PRO A 595 -18.58 -9.85 28.69
CA PRO A 595 -17.87 -10.10 29.94
C PRO A 595 -16.37 -9.91 29.69
N SER A 596 -15.78 -8.94 30.36
CA SER A 596 -14.32 -8.92 30.52
C SER A 596 -13.94 -10.13 31.37
N PRO A 597 -12.99 -10.99 30.98
CA PRO A 597 -12.40 -11.93 31.91
C PRO A 597 -11.55 -11.12 32.90
N VAL A 598 -12.11 -10.80 34.06
CA VAL A 598 -11.38 -10.17 35.16
C VAL A 598 -10.47 -11.23 35.79
N CYS A 599 -9.16 -11.01 35.70
CA CYS A 599 -8.16 -11.70 36.50
C CYS A 599 -8.17 -11.09 37.91
N THR A 600 -8.70 -11.80 38.90
CA THR A 600 -8.61 -11.41 40.31
C THR A 600 -7.17 -11.56 40.80
N LYS A 601 -6.59 -10.47 41.31
CA LYS A 601 -5.56 -10.56 42.35
C LYS A 601 -6.24 -10.38 43.70
N THR A 602 -5.92 -11.33 44.57
CA THR A 602 -6.31 -11.55 45.96
C THR A 602 -6.29 -10.27 46.81
N THR A 603 -7.42 -9.91 47.42
CA THR A 603 -7.52 -9.49 48.83
C THR A 603 -8.98 -9.57 49.30
N SER A 604 -9.15 -10.08 50.51
CA SER A 604 -10.35 -10.42 51.27
C SER A 604 -11.37 -9.28 51.48
N SER A 605 -12.68 -9.62 51.37
CA SER A 605 -13.74 -9.45 52.39
C SER A 605 -15.11 -9.02 51.81
N LEU A 606 -16.15 -9.83 52.10
CA LEU A 606 -17.60 -9.52 52.20
C LEU A 606 -18.34 -8.93 50.97
N ASP A 607 -19.18 -9.74 50.30
CA ASP A 607 -20.63 -9.84 50.58
C ASP A 607 -21.32 -10.77 49.56
N THR A 608 -21.84 -11.88 50.06
CA THR A 608 -22.72 -12.83 49.36
C THR A 608 -24.12 -12.23 49.28
N ASN A 609 -24.68 -12.02 48.06
CA ASN A 609 -26.14 -12.01 47.80
C ASN A 609 -26.57 -11.76 46.32
N VAL A 610 -25.72 -11.96 45.31
CA VAL A 610 -26.10 -11.64 43.89
C VAL A 610 -25.91 -12.81 42.91
N LEU A 611 -25.62 -14.03 43.37
CA LEU A 611 -25.21 -15.14 42.49
C LEU A 611 -26.30 -16.15 42.08
N ASP A 612 -27.56 -16.01 42.52
CA ASP A 612 -28.57 -17.05 42.25
C ASP A 612 -29.46 -16.82 41.00
N ASP A 613 -29.50 -15.62 40.42
CA ASP A 613 -30.48 -15.31 39.36
C ASP A 613 -29.96 -15.43 37.90
N LEU A 614 -28.71 -15.83 37.68
CA LEU A 614 -28.13 -16.00 36.32
C LEU A 614 -27.89 -17.47 35.89
N ALA A 615 -28.34 -18.44 36.68
CA ALA A 615 -28.04 -19.86 36.49
C ALA A 615 -29.06 -20.65 35.63
N LYS A 616 -29.59 -20.09 34.53
CA LYS A 616 -30.63 -20.76 33.72
C LYS A 616 -30.44 -20.78 32.20
N ASP A 617 -29.20 -20.78 31.69
CA ASP A 617 -28.99 -21.00 30.24
C ASP A 617 -27.92 -22.07 29.95
N SER A 618 -28.39 -23.27 29.60
CA SER A 618 -27.60 -24.49 29.41
C SER A 618 -26.72 -24.49 28.14
N LYS A 619 -26.84 -23.48 27.28
CA LYS A 619 -26.05 -23.34 26.04
C LYS A 619 -24.72 -22.59 26.23
N LEU A 620 -24.50 -21.96 27.39
CA LEU A 620 -23.31 -21.15 27.69
C LEU A 620 -22.24 -21.88 28.53
N GLN A 621 -22.51 -23.11 28.98
CA GLN A 621 -21.58 -23.89 29.81
C GLN A 621 -20.39 -24.49 29.04
N SER A 622 -20.40 -24.53 27.71
CA SER A 622 -19.28 -25.07 26.91
C SER A 622 -18.22 -24.03 26.51
N LEU A 623 -18.39 -22.76 26.90
CA LEU A 623 -17.50 -21.64 26.54
C LEU A 623 -16.64 -21.12 27.72
N THR A 624 -16.67 -21.78 28.88
CA THR A 624 -16.03 -21.31 30.12
C THR A 624 -14.58 -21.80 30.33
N ALA A 625 -13.82 -22.07 29.25
CA ALA A 625 -12.37 -22.14 29.36
C ALA A 625 -11.81 -20.71 29.39
N VAL A 626 -11.29 -20.29 30.55
CA VAL A 626 -10.69 -18.95 30.76
C VAL A 626 -9.60 -18.70 29.70
N PRO A 627 -9.72 -17.65 28.86
CA PRO A 627 -8.72 -17.40 27.82
C PRO A 627 -7.38 -16.95 28.42
N LYS A 628 -6.28 -17.60 28.02
CA LYS A 628 -4.88 -17.33 28.44
C LYS A 628 -4.28 -16.02 27.87
N TYR A 629 -5.08 -15.10 27.34
CA TYR A 629 -4.58 -13.90 26.65
C TYR A 629 -5.29 -12.63 27.10
N GLU A 630 -4.55 -11.53 27.14
CA GLU A 630 -5.04 -10.21 27.56
C GLU A 630 -5.52 -9.39 26.34
N VAL A 631 -6.69 -8.75 26.47
CA VAL A 631 -7.23 -7.80 25.47
C VAL A 631 -7.23 -6.41 26.08
N LYS A 632 -6.44 -5.51 25.51
CA LYS A 632 -6.31 -4.11 25.90
C LYS A 632 -7.21 -3.23 25.04
N TYR A 633 -7.70 -2.13 25.60
CA TYR A 633 -8.50 -1.15 24.86
C TYR A 633 -7.63 0.00 24.34
N GLY A 634 -7.91 0.47 23.13
CA GLY A 634 -7.19 1.58 22.50
C GLY A 634 -6.19 1.13 21.43
N ARG A 635 -5.35 2.07 20.97
CA ARG A 635 -4.35 1.82 19.93
C ARG A 635 -3.00 1.49 20.57
N PRO A 636 -2.25 0.50 20.06
CA PRO A 636 -0.92 0.19 20.58
C PRO A 636 0.05 1.35 20.30
N ASP A 637 0.84 1.74 21.30
CA ASP A 637 1.96 2.66 21.08
C ASP A 637 3.13 1.91 20.43
N THR A 638 3.09 1.82 19.10
CA THR A 638 4.12 1.14 18.31
C THR A 638 5.53 1.67 18.56
N LYS A 639 5.69 2.95 18.94
CA LYS A 639 7.02 3.55 19.11
C LYS A 639 7.69 3.02 20.38
N SER A 640 6.97 3.01 21.49
CA SER A 640 7.49 2.44 22.75
C SER A 640 7.72 0.94 22.62
N ILE A 641 6.76 0.19 22.06
CA ILE A 641 6.87 -1.27 21.89
C ILE A 641 8.12 -1.64 21.08
N ILE A 642 8.37 -0.98 19.94
CA ILE A 642 9.54 -1.25 19.10
C ILE A 642 10.83 -0.87 19.83
N LEU A 643 10.84 0.26 20.54
CA LEU A 643 12.02 0.72 21.27
C LEU A 643 12.35 -0.18 22.46
N GLU A 644 11.35 -0.67 23.17
CA GLU A 644 11.52 -1.61 24.28
C GLU A 644 12.09 -2.94 23.79
N HIS A 645 11.50 -3.52 22.75
CA HIS A 645 12.02 -4.75 22.14
C HIS A 645 13.44 -4.57 21.59
N ALA A 646 13.74 -3.41 21.00
CA ALA A 646 15.08 -3.05 20.55
C ALA A 646 16.10 -3.02 21.70
N LYS A 647 15.74 -2.42 22.83
CA LYS A 647 16.56 -2.37 24.04
C LYS A 647 16.79 -3.77 24.61
N SER A 648 15.74 -4.55 24.79
CA SER A 648 15.80 -5.92 25.31
C SER A 648 16.68 -6.80 24.43
N ALA A 649 16.52 -6.71 23.11
CA ALA A 649 17.35 -7.45 22.16
C ALA A 649 18.83 -7.02 22.24
N ASN A 650 19.10 -5.72 22.37
CA ASN A 650 20.47 -5.22 22.50
C ASN A 650 21.14 -5.71 23.80
N THR A 651 20.43 -5.71 24.93
CA THR A 651 20.92 -6.27 26.20
C THR A 651 21.20 -7.76 26.10
N ALA A 652 20.33 -8.50 25.41
CA ALA A 652 20.50 -9.93 25.14
C ALA A 652 21.51 -10.26 24.03
N ASN A 653 22.11 -9.24 23.40
CA ASN A 653 22.94 -9.35 22.18
C ASN A 653 22.27 -10.18 21.07
N SER A 654 20.95 -10.05 20.95
CA SER A 654 20.11 -10.83 20.04
C SER A 654 19.73 -10.02 18.80
N ARG A 655 19.43 -10.75 17.71
CA ARG A 655 18.94 -10.15 16.46
C ARG A 655 17.42 -10.20 16.43
N ILE A 656 16.81 -9.04 16.21
CA ILE A 656 15.36 -8.89 16.16
C ILE A 656 14.86 -8.66 14.75
N ALA A 657 13.85 -9.42 14.33
CA ALA A 657 13.07 -9.14 13.14
C ALA A 657 11.73 -8.51 13.53
N VAL A 658 11.40 -7.36 12.93
CA VAL A 658 10.11 -6.70 13.11
C VAL A 658 9.30 -6.83 11.83
N LEU A 659 8.15 -7.48 11.91
CA LEU A 659 7.21 -7.64 10.81
C LEU A 659 5.96 -6.81 11.05
N VAL A 660 5.66 -5.92 10.12
CA VAL A 660 4.53 -5.00 10.23
C VAL A 660 3.56 -5.21 9.08
N CYS A 661 2.28 -5.42 9.39
CA CYS A 661 1.23 -5.56 8.39
C CYS A 661 -0.10 -4.96 8.87
N GLY A 662 -0.60 -3.92 8.20
CA GLY A 662 -1.84 -3.26 8.57
C GLY A 662 -2.04 -1.96 7.79
N PRO A 663 -2.89 -1.04 8.27
CA PRO A 663 -3.14 0.23 7.61
C PRO A 663 -1.85 1.02 7.33
N ASP A 664 -1.79 1.77 6.24
CA ASP A 664 -0.59 2.53 5.83
C ASP A 664 0.00 3.38 6.95
N THR A 665 -0.86 4.00 7.76
CA THR A 665 -0.45 4.82 8.91
C THR A 665 0.31 4.01 9.97
N LEU A 666 -0.11 2.77 10.24
CA LEU A 666 0.54 1.89 11.20
C LEU A 666 1.93 1.47 10.68
N ALA A 667 1.99 1.04 9.43
CA ALA A 667 3.23 0.57 8.81
C ALA A 667 4.24 1.71 8.61
N ASP A 668 3.79 2.92 8.26
CA ASP A 668 4.63 4.12 8.18
C ASP A 668 5.18 4.53 9.55
N LYS A 669 4.34 4.56 10.60
CA LYS A 669 4.78 4.87 11.98
C LYS A 669 5.77 3.83 12.52
N ALA A 670 5.53 2.55 12.26
CA ALA A 670 6.45 1.50 12.69
C ALA A 670 7.80 1.61 11.95
N ARG A 671 7.80 1.95 10.66
CA ARG A 671 9.05 2.21 9.91
C ARG A 671 9.83 3.38 10.50
N GLU A 672 9.15 4.47 10.83
CA GLU A 672 9.74 5.63 11.49
C GLU A 672 10.32 5.28 12.87
N ALA A 673 9.58 4.52 13.68
CA ALA A 673 10.06 4.06 14.99
C ALA A 673 11.32 3.18 14.89
N ILE A 674 11.37 2.27 13.92
CA ILE A 674 12.55 1.43 13.67
C ILE A 674 13.73 2.28 13.21
N HIS A 675 13.51 3.22 12.28
CA HIS A 675 14.55 4.13 11.83
C HIS A 675 15.13 4.92 13.00
N ASN A 676 14.28 5.45 13.89
CA ASN A 676 14.72 6.15 15.10
C ASN A 676 15.50 5.24 16.06
N ALA A 677 15.08 3.99 16.24
CA ALA A 677 15.84 3.03 17.05
C ALA A 677 17.21 2.71 16.43
N MET A 678 17.31 2.58 15.11
CA MET A 678 18.59 2.37 14.42
C MET A 678 19.52 3.58 14.56
N LEU A 679 18.99 4.80 14.50
CA LEU A 679 19.76 6.03 14.76
C LEU A 679 20.29 6.10 16.20
N GLN A 680 19.56 5.54 17.17
CA GLN A 680 19.99 5.42 18.56
C GLN A 680 21.04 4.33 18.81
N GLY A 681 21.50 3.62 17.77
CA GLY A 681 22.56 2.62 17.87
C GLY A 681 22.07 1.17 17.94
N TYR A 682 20.76 0.92 17.97
CA TYR A 682 20.19 -0.44 17.96
C TYR A 682 20.23 -1.07 16.56
N ARG A 683 21.45 -1.36 16.06
CA ARG A 683 21.70 -1.79 14.68
C ARG A 683 21.29 -3.24 14.36
N GLN A 684 21.01 -4.05 15.38
CA GLN A 684 20.59 -5.45 15.23
C GLN A 684 19.10 -5.61 14.86
N ILE A 685 18.35 -4.51 14.75
CA ILE A 685 16.95 -4.52 14.32
C ILE A 685 16.85 -4.69 12.81
N ARG A 686 15.98 -5.59 12.38
CA ARG A 686 15.70 -5.88 10.98
C ARG A 686 14.22 -5.72 10.70
N LEU A 687 13.86 -4.65 9.99
CA LEU A 687 12.52 -4.47 9.44
C LEU A 687 12.31 -5.42 8.26
N SER A 688 11.24 -6.22 8.34
CA SER A 688 10.66 -6.97 7.23
C SER A 688 9.23 -6.48 7.04
N GLN A 689 8.97 -5.74 5.96
CA GLN A 689 7.61 -5.35 5.63
C GLN A 689 7.06 -6.34 4.63
N LEU A 690 6.11 -7.15 5.06
CA LEU A 690 5.26 -7.86 4.13
C LEU A 690 4.16 -6.93 3.71
N GLN A 691 4.16 -6.61 2.43
CA GLN A 691 3.03 -5.97 1.82
C GLN A 691 1.93 -7.02 1.72
N GLN A 692 0.91 -6.91 2.58
CA GLN A 692 -0.38 -7.43 2.19
C GLN A 692 -0.80 -6.62 0.95
N TYR A 693 -1.09 -7.33 -0.14
CA TYR A 693 -1.92 -6.76 -1.20
C TYR A 693 -3.31 -6.56 -0.60
N PHE A 694 -3.44 -5.54 0.25
CA PHE A 694 -4.74 -5.05 0.63
C PHE A 694 -5.37 -4.48 -0.64
N GLN A 695 -6.65 -4.78 -0.76
CA GLN A 695 -7.58 -4.08 -1.63
C GLN A 695 -7.35 -2.56 -1.56
N PRO A 696 -7.68 -1.81 -2.63
CA PRO A 696 -7.56 -0.36 -2.65
C PRO A 696 -8.04 0.21 -1.32
N ASP A 697 -7.22 1.11 -0.77
CA ASP A 697 -7.49 1.88 0.44
C ASP A 697 -9.00 2.05 0.62
N ASN A 698 -9.48 1.72 1.82
CA ASN A 698 -10.70 2.30 2.36
C ASN A 698 -10.77 3.74 1.81
N PRO A 699 -11.72 4.11 0.93
CA PRO A 699 -11.91 5.50 0.61
C PRO A 699 -11.99 6.16 1.98
N ARG A 700 -11.07 7.08 2.25
CA ARG A 700 -11.13 7.82 3.50
C ARG A 700 -12.58 8.26 3.61
N PHE A 701 -13.14 8.09 4.80
CA PHE A 701 -14.00 9.12 5.34
C PHE A 701 -13.18 10.44 5.28
N GLU A 702 -13.07 11.03 4.09
CA GLU A 702 -13.52 12.38 3.92
C GLU A 702 -15.01 12.29 4.22
N THR A 703 -15.40 12.88 5.33
CA THR A 703 -16.78 13.18 5.64
C THR A 703 -17.33 14.09 4.55
N ASN A 704 -17.67 13.51 3.41
CA ASN A 704 -18.69 14.05 2.51
C ASN A 704 -19.89 13.11 2.68
N PRO A 705 -20.96 13.54 3.37
CA PRO A 705 -22.19 12.78 3.37
C PRO A 705 -22.64 12.61 1.92
N GLY A 706 -23.00 11.39 1.53
CA GLY A 706 -23.70 11.21 0.26
C GLY A 706 -25.06 11.92 0.35
N GLU A 707 -25.43 12.61 -0.70
CA GLU A 707 -26.64 13.45 -0.93
C GLU A 707 -28.00 12.82 -0.50
N LYS A 708 -28.04 11.51 -0.20
CA LYS A 708 -29.22 10.82 0.38
C LYS A 708 -29.14 10.61 1.90
N GLY A 709 -27.94 10.46 2.45
CA GLY A 709 -27.70 10.48 3.89
C GLY A 709 -27.57 11.90 4.44
N GLU A 710 -27.27 12.88 3.59
CA GLU A 710 -27.18 14.31 3.94
C GLU A 710 -28.53 14.86 4.40
N LYS A 711 -29.63 14.56 3.68
CA LYS A 711 -30.97 14.97 4.15
C LYS A 711 -31.38 14.31 5.47
N GLU A 712 -31.00 13.07 5.72
CA GLU A 712 -31.35 12.37 6.97
C GLU A 712 -30.45 12.81 8.13
N LEU A 713 -29.15 13.04 7.89
CA LEU A 713 -28.22 13.60 8.88
C LEU A 713 -28.43 15.08 9.13
N ASP A 714 -28.86 15.88 8.16
CA ASP A 714 -29.17 17.31 8.35
C ASP A 714 -30.48 17.45 9.12
N THR A 715 -31.47 16.59 8.88
CA THR A 715 -32.68 16.55 9.73
C THR A 715 -32.35 16.12 11.17
N ILE A 716 -31.38 15.21 11.36
CA ILE A 716 -30.90 14.79 12.69
C ILE A 716 -30.00 15.87 13.33
N ARG A 717 -29.18 16.58 12.56
CA ARG A 717 -28.29 17.67 13.00
C ARG A 717 -29.07 18.93 13.34
N GLU A 718 -30.07 19.33 12.57
CA GLU A 718 -31.00 20.40 12.94
C GLU A 718 -31.73 20.05 14.24
N LYS A 719 -32.17 18.80 14.41
CA LYS A 719 -32.77 18.33 15.68
C LYS A 719 -31.82 18.32 16.87
N THR A 720 -30.51 18.15 16.67
CA THR A 720 -29.51 18.13 17.76
C THR A 720 -28.83 19.48 18.01
N MET A 721 -28.92 20.43 17.07
CA MET A 721 -28.45 21.81 17.22
C MET A 721 -29.53 22.74 17.79
N ALA A 722 -30.82 22.39 17.66
CA ALA A 722 -31.92 23.14 18.26
C ALA A 722 -31.95 23.15 19.81
N ASP A 723 -31.11 22.34 20.46
CA ASP A 723 -31.18 22.05 21.91
C ASP A 723 -29.99 22.62 22.72
N LYS A 724 -29.17 23.49 22.12
CA LYS A 724 -27.97 24.09 22.73
C LYS A 724 -27.84 25.56 22.39
N ASP A 725 -27.30 26.34 23.32
CA ASP A 725 -26.97 27.73 23.08
C ASP A 725 -25.82 27.90 22.06
N PRO A 726 -25.73 29.05 21.37
CA PRO A 726 -24.70 29.31 20.36
C PRO A 726 -23.27 29.34 20.93
N ILE A 727 -23.13 29.59 22.24
CA ILE A 727 -21.86 29.57 22.94
C ILE A 727 -21.94 28.47 23.99
N THR A 728 -21.04 27.48 23.94
CA THR A 728 -20.98 26.39 24.93
C THR A 728 -19.58 26.28 25.54
N CYS A 729 -19.50 25.67 26.72
CA CYS A 729 -18.23 25.45 27.42
C CYS A 729 -18.00 23.96 27.69
N HIS A 730 -16.74 23.53 27.72
CA HIS A 730 -16.33 22.22 28.23
C HIS A 730 -15.05 22.34 29.07
N VAL A 731 -15.16 22.01 30.35
CA VAL A 731 -14.06 22.06 31.31
C VAL A 731 -13.52 20.66 31.53
N LEU A 732 -12.21 20.48 31.36
CA LEU A 732 -11.50 19.22 31.60
C LEU A 732 -10.50 19.41 32.73
N ASN A 733 -10.59 18.56 33.75
CA ASN A 733 -9.63 18.51 34.85
C ASN A 733 -8.37 17.77 34.40
N THR A 734 -7.30 18.51 34.20
CA THR A 734 -6.00 17.99 33.76
C THR A 734 -5.22 17.27 34.86
N TYR A 735 -5.56 17.49 36.13
CA TYR A 735 -4.95 16.81 37.27
C TYR A 735 -5.43 15.36 37.39
N THR A 736 -6.73 15.13 37.22
CA THR A 736 -7.33 13.79 37.32
C THR A 736 -7.56 13.12 35.95
N GLY A 737 -7.46 13.88 34.86
CA GLY A 737 -7.79 13.41 33.51
C GLY A 737 -9.29 13.17 33.29
N ARG A 738 -10.15 13.69 34.18
CA ARG A 738 -11.62 13.53 34.15
C ARG A 738 -12.30 14.85 33.73
N PRO A 739 -13.59 14.81 33.35
CA PRO A 739 -14.35 16.05 33.13
C PRO A 739 -14.45 16.88 34.41
N GLY A 740 -14.33 18.20 34.27
CA GLY A 740 -14.48 19.15 35.38
C GLY A 740 -15.96 19.39 35.69
N ALA A 741 -16.62 18.40 36.28
CA ALA A 741 -18.05 18.44 36.61
C ALA A 741 -18.34 19.29 37.85
N GLY A 742 -19.51 19.93 37.91
CA GLY A 742 -19.95 20.72 39.07
C GLY A 742 -19.32 22.12 39.24
N ILE A 743 -18.59 22.64 38.24
CA ILE A 743 -17.97 23.97 38.29
C ILE A 743 -18.99 25.04 37.87
N LEU A 744 -19.14 26.08 38.69
CA LEU A 744 -20.00 27.22 38.40
C LEU A 744 -19.36 28.14 37.35
N CYS A 745 -20.07 28.40 36.27
CA CYS A 745 -19.63 29.18 35.13
C CYS A 745 -20.54 30.40 34.91
N PHE A 746 -19.92 31.54 34.60
CA PHE A 746 -20.58 32.76 34.17
C PHE A 746 -20.13 33.12 32.75
N LEU A 747 -21.07 33.48 31.89
CA LEU A 747 -20.82 34.00 30.56
C LEU A 747 -21.31 35.45 30.50
N THR A 748 -20.43 36.38 30.18
CA THR A 748 -20.75 37.82 30.13
C THR A 748 -20.29 38.43 28.81
N LEU A 749 -21.15 39.26 28.21
CA LEU A 749 -20.79 40.07 27.05
C LEU A 749 -19.98 41.29 27.50
N VAL A 750 -18.68 41.34 27.20
CA VAL A 750 -17.74 42.37 27.69
C VAL A 750 -17.80 43.66 26.86
N ASN A 751 -17.80 43.55 25.52
CA ASN A 751 -17.83 44.71 24.62
C ASN A 751 -18.36 44.33 23.22
N SER A 752 -19.04 45.27 22.55
CA SER A 752 -19.39 45.20 21.12
C SER A 752 -18.66 46.32 20.36
N GLU A 753 -18.11 46.03 19.17
CA GLU A 753 -17.25 46.98 18.43
C GLU A 753 -18.02 48.19 17.83
N VAL A 754 -19.29 48.44 18.16
CA VAL A 754 -20.10 49.52 17.59
C VAL A 754 -20.84 50.30 18.68
N LYS A 755 -20.52 51.60 18.81
CA LYS A 755 -21.27 52.55 19.66
C LYS A 755 -22.65 52.84 19.01
N PRO A 756 -23.76 52.81 19.77
CA PRO A 756 -25.06 53.20 19.23
C PRO A 756 -25.03 54.66 18.77
N THR A 757 -25.35 54.92 17.50
CA THR A 757 -25.61 56.25 16.97
C THR A 757 -27.04 56.65 17.33
N SER A 758 -27.28 57.03 18.59
CA SER A 758 -28.41 57.88 19.03
C SER A 758 -28.41 58.02 20.57
N PRO A 759 -28.57 59.24 21.13
CA PRO A 759 -28.69 59.43 22.57
C PRO A 759 -30.17 59.41 22.97
N SER A 760 -30.67 58.32 23.55
CA SER A 760 -31.93 58.36 24.29
C SER A 760 -31.98 57.33 25.42
N SER A 761 -32.43 57.84 26.57
CA SER A 761 -32.88 57.17 27.80
C SER A 761 -31.86 56.36 28.59
N SER A 762 -31.48 56.95 29.72
CA SER A 762 -30.96 56.33 30.92
C SER A 762 -31.78 55.11 31.36
N THR A 763 -31.23 53.93 31.14
CA THR A 763 -31.53 52.75 31.96
C THR A 763 -30.17 52.11 32.22
N THR A 764 -29.87 51.82 33.48
CA THR A 764 -28.63 51.16 33.92
C THR A 764 -28.37 49.92 33.07
N ASN A 765 -27.50 50.02 32.06
CA ASN A 765 -27.06 48.91 31.21
C ASN A 765 -26.22 47.94 32.05
N LYS A 766 -26.87 47.09 32.83
CA LYS A 766 -26.25 45.85 33.31
C LYS A 766 -25.95 45.01 32.08
N GLN A 767 -24.67 44.70 31.84
CA GLN A 767 -24.29 43.79 30.77
C GLN A 767 -24.97 42.44 30.98
N PRO A 768 -25.50 41.79 29.92
CA PRO A 768 -26.15 40.50 30.06
C PRO A 768 -25.13 39.47 30.57
N MET A 769 -25.49 38.83 31.67
CA MET A 769 -24.70 37.81 32.35
C MET A 769 -25.56 36.55 32.46
N PHE A 770 -24.97 35.44 32.04
CA PHE A 770 -25.60 34.14 32.06
C PHE A 770 -24.82 33.20 32.97
N THR A 771 -25.52 32.32 33.65
CA THR A 771 -24.97 31.42 34.66
C THR A 771 -25.34 29.97 34.32
N ALA A 772 -24.41 29.05 34.54
CA ALA A 772 -24.64 27.62 34.42
C ALA A 772 -23.61 26.84 35.22
N THR A 773 -23.93 25.61 35.60
CA THR A 773 -22.98 24.67 36.22
C THR A 773 -22.64 23.56 35.23
N THR A 774 -21.36 23.20 35.11
CA THR A 774 -20.92 22.12 34.20
C THR A 774 -21.54 20.77 34.58
N ASP A 775 -22.04 20.03 33.59
CA ASP A 775 -22.63 18.70 33.75
C ASP A 775 -21.58 17.60 34.11
N SER A 776 -22.00 16.33 34.20
CA SER A 776 -21.11 15.21 34.53
C SER A 776 -20.02 14.94 33.47
N ASP A 777 -20.18 15.47 32.26
CA ASP A 777 -19.17 15.49 31.19
C ASP A 777 -18.42 16.83 31.16
N GLY A 778 -18.52 17.65 32.21
CA GLY A 778 -17.83 18.94 32.34
C GLY A 778 -18.35 20.03 31.40
N ARG A 779 -19.57 19.91 30.86
CA ARG A 779 -20.08 20.83 29.82
C ARG A 779 -21.16 21.78 30.30
N VAL A 780 -21.20 22.95 29.69
CA VAL A 780 -22.34 23.87 29.69
C VAL A 780 -22.92 23.91 28.28
N LYS A 781 -24.16 23.43 28.13
CA LYS A 781 -24.89 23.40 26.85
C LYS A 781 -25.91 24.52 26.70
N ASN A 782 -26.52 24.92 27.82
CA ASN A 782 -27.55 25.96 27.90
C ASN A 782 -27.23 26.86 29.10
N TRP A 783 -27.50 28.15 28.96
CA TRP A 783 -27.25 29.16 29.98
C TRP A 783 -28.56 29.72 30.52
N SER A 784 -28.54 30.13 31.79
CA SER A 784 -29.68 30.78 32.44
C SER A 784 -29.34 32.23 32.78
N SER A 785 -30.25 33.18 32.51
CA SER A 785 -30.09 34.59 32.89
C SER A 785 -30.80 34.88 34.22
N GLU A 786 -30.22 35.76 35.05
CA GLU A 786 -30.90 36.26 36.24
C GLU A 786 -31.90 37.36 35.84
N GLY A 787 -33.20 37.11 36.03
CA GLY A 787 -34.23 38.14 36.11
C GLY A 787 -34.96 38.54 34.82
N ASP A 788 -34.42 38.27 33.63
CA ASP A 788 -35.10 38.50 32.34
C ASP A 788 -34.93 37.29 31.43
N SER A 789 -35.99 36.89 30.71
CA SER A 789 -36.04 35.75 29.78
C SER A 789 -35.22 35.97 28.48
N VAL A 790 -34.02 36.52 28.61
CA VAL A 790 -33.08 36.78 27.52
C VAL A 790 -32.17 35.56 27.36
N SER A 791 -32.02 35.06 26.13
CA SER A 791 -31.09 33.97 25.81
C SER A 791 -29.79 34.50 25.19
N VAL A 792 -28.75 33.67 25.17
CA VAL A 792 -27.50 33.98 24.47
C VAL A 792 -27.79 34.24 22.98
N SER A 793 -28.68 33.43 22.39
CA SER A 793 -29.17 33.59 21.01
C SER A 793 -29.83 34.95 20.75
N SER A 794 -30.74 35.39 21.63
CA SER A 794 -31.41 36.69 21.44
C SER A 794 -30.46 37.86 21.64
N THR A 795 -29.48 37.73 22.54
CA THR A 795 -28.43 38.74 22.76
C THR A 795 -27.52 38.88 21.54
N LEU A 796 -27.07 37.77 20.96
CA LEU A 796 -26.28 37.78 19.74
C LEU A 796 -27.08 38.38 18.58
N ALA A 797 -28.36 38.03 18.42
CA ALA A 797 -29.21 38.55 17.37
C ALA A 797 -29.41 40.09 17.39
N GLN A 798 -29.23 40.74 18.54
CA GLN A 798 -29.35 42.20 18.70
C GLN A 798 -28.04 42.97 18.43
N LEU A 799 -26.94 42.27 18.14
CA LEU A 799 -25.65 42.92 17.88
C LEU A 799 -25.61 43.60 16.50
N PRO A 800 -25.14 44.86 16.40
CA PRO A 800 -25.00 45.56 15.13
C PRO A 800 -23.89 44.96 14.25
N ASN A 801 -24.11 44.98 12.93
CA ASN A 801 -23.10 44.59 11.95
C ASN A 801 -21.96 45.62 11.88
N ARG A 802 -20.76 45.17 11.50
CA ARG A 802 -19.62 46.05 11.24
C ARG A 802 -19.88 46.95 10.02
N ALA A 803 -19.39 48.18 10.06
CA ALA A 803 -19.47 49.09 8.92
C ALA A 803 -18.83 48.44 7.67
N GLY A 804 -19.60 48.27 6.60
CA GLY A 804 -19.14 47.67 5.35
C GLY A 804 -19.05 46.14 5.34
N SER A 805 -19.57 45.43 6.36
CA SER A 805 -19.59 43.97 6.42
C SER A 805 -20.93 43.44 6.95
N ASN A 806 -21.38 42.29 6.45
CA ASN A 806 -22.55 41.59 6.99
C ASN A 806 -22.25 40.80 8.28
N THR A 807 -21.09 41.04 8.91
CA THR A 807 -20.65 40.33 10.13
C THR A 807 -20.56 41.28 11.32
N SER A 808 -20.99 40.83 12.48
CA SER A 808 -20.79 41.50 13.78
C SER A 808 -19.60 40.85 14.51
N ARG A 809 -18.93 41.58 15.41
CA ARG A 809 -17.95 40.99 16.36
C ARG A 809 -18.30 41.41 17.77
N SER A 810 -18.33 40.44 18.67
CA SER A 810 -18.52 40.65 20.10
C SER A 810 -17.39 39.99 20.88
N THR A 811 -17.05 40.57 22.03
CA THR A 811 -16.11 39.99 22.98
C THR A 811 -16.86 39.47 24.19
N TRP A 812 -16.66 38.20 24.50
CA TRP A 812 -17.29 37.49 25.60
C TRP A 812 -16.25 37.08 26.64
N SER A 813 -16.67 36.98 27.88
CA SER A 813 -15.89 36.46 29.00
C SER A 813 -16.60 35.26 29.61
N LEU A 814 -15.90 34.14 29.68
CA LEU A 814 -16.30 32.95 30.43
C LEU A 814 -15.50 32.90 31.72
N ARG A 815 -16.17 33.00 32.87
CA ARG A 815 -15.56 32.93 34.20
C ARG A 815 -15.99 31.66 34.93
N LEU A 816 -15.01 30.89 35.39
CA LEU A 816 -15.19 29.74 36.27
C LEU A 816 -14.91 30.21 37.70
N CYS A 817 -15.90 30.12 38.58
CA CYS A 817 -15.80 30.62 39.96
C CYS A 817 -15.67 29.46 40.97
N GLY A 818 -15.01 29.72 42.10
CA GLY A 818 -14.83 28.73 43.17
C GLY A 818 -13.93 27.56 42.76
N VAL A 819 -12.96 27.82 41.88
CA VAL A 819 -12.06 26.79 41.34
C VAL A 819 -11.18 26.20 42.44
N ASP A 820 -10.72 27.03 43.36
CA ASP A 820 -9.94 26.63 44.52
C ASP A 820 -10.74 25.79 45.51
N GLN A 821 -12.00 26.15 45.79
CA GLN A 821 -12.90 25.35 46.61
C GLN A 821 -13.22 24.01 45.93
N TRP A 822 -13.48 24.02 44.63
CA TRP A 822 -13.76 22.82 43.84
C TRP A 822 -12.58 21.83 43.83
N TYR A 823 -11.35 22.34 43.79
CA TYR A 823 -10.14 21.51 43.93
C TYR A 823 -9.90 21.04 45.37
N ARG A 824 -10.23 21.86 46.38
CA ARG A 824 -10.18 21.47 47.80
C ARG A 824 -11.11 20.30 48.11
N GLU A 825 -12.32 20.30 47.56
CA GLU A 825 -13.27 19.18 47.67
C GLU A 825 -12.75 17.88 47.01
N GLN A 826 -11.77 17.99 46.12
CA GLN A 826 -11.07 16.87 45.48
C GLN A 826 -9.72 16.52 46.14
N GLY A 827 -9.42 17.10 47.30
CA GLY A 827 -8.20 16.82 48.06
C GLY A 827 -6.95 17.56 47.59
N VAL A 828 -7.11 18.67 46.86
CA VAL A 828 -6.01 19.57 46.46
C VAL A 828 -6.12 20.88 47.24
N GLU A 829 -5.32 21.03 48.29
CA GLU A 829 -5.41 22.15 49.23
C GLU A 829 -4.77 23.45 48.73
N ASP A 830 -3.84 23.37 47.78
CA ASP A 830 -2.97 24.46 47.32
C ASP A 830 -3.28 24.91 45.88
N CYS A 831 -4.55 24.86 45.48
CA CYS A 831 -4.98 25.42 44.19
C CYS A 831 -4.70 26.93 44.12
N PHE A 832 -4.03 27.36 43.04
CA PHE A 832 -3.58 28.73 42.86
C PHE A 832 -4.69 29.71 42.44
N TRP A 833 -5.76 29.21 41.82
CA TRP A 833 -6.76 30.03 41.15
C TRP A 833 -8.09 30.01 41.91
N PRO A 834 -8.51 31.13 42.55
CA PRO A 834 -9.87 31.23 43.10
C PRO A 834 -10.93 31.29 42.00
N GLU A 835 -10.57 31.89 40.86
CA GLU A 835 -11.39 31.96 39.65
C GLU A 835 -10.50 31.91 38.40
N VAL A 836 -11.08 31.47 37.28
CA VAL A 836 -10.43 31.44 35.96
C VAL A 836 -11.28 32.16 34.94
N GLU A 837 -10.73 33.16 34.26
CA GLU A 837 -11.42 33.93 33.23
C GLU A 837 -10.82 33.66 31.83
N VAL A 838 -11.68 33.29 30.87
CA VAL A 838 -11.33 33.09 29.45
C VAL A 838 -12.09 34.10 28.62
N ARG A 839 -11.37 35.06 28.01
CA ARG A 839 -11.93 36.05 27.10
C ARG A 839 -11.74 35.64 25.64
N PHE A 840 -12.79 35.70 24.85
CA PHE A 840 -12.77 35.28 23.45
C PHE A 840 -13.68 36.15 22.58
N ALA A 841 -13.36 36.20 21.28
CA ALA A 841 -14.15 36.92 20.30
C ALA A 841 -15.09 35.96 19.55
N VAL A 842 -16.30 36.44 19.26
CA VAL A 842 -17.34 35.76 18.50
C VAL A 842 -17.64 36.62 17.27
N ASP A 843 -17.38 36.07 16.08
CA ASP A 843 -17.69 36.69 14.79
C ASP A 843 -19.08 36.23 14.26
N GLY A 844 -19.76 37.11 13.53
CA GLY A 844 -21.17 37.03 13.12
C GLY A 844 -21.52 35.99 12.05
N ARG A 845 -22.82 35.96 11.68
CA ARG A 845 -23.51 34.93 10.87
C ARG A 845 -22.79 34.52 9.57
N GLU A 846 -22.89 33.24 9.22
CA GLU A 846 -22.42 32.66 7.96
C GLU A 846 -23.65 32.24 7.11
N GLY A 847 -23.98 33.01 6.07
CA GLY A 847 -25.11 32.69 5.17
C GLY A 847 -26.52 32.89 5.75
N GLU A 848 -27.52 32.24 5.14
CA GLU A 848 -28.94 32.30 5.56
C GLU A 848 -29.25 31.44 6.81
N GLU A 849 -28.29 30.64 7.31
CA GLU A 849 -28.50 29.58 8.31
C GLU A 849 -28.31 30.00 9.79
N GLY A 850 -28.00 31.27 10.09
CA GLY A 850 -27.95 31.79 11.46
C GLY A 850 -26.54 31.92 12.06
N TRP A 851 -26.44 31.86 13.40
CA TRP A 851 -25.19 32.09 14.12
C TRP A 851 -24.32 30.84 14.17
N ARG A 852 -23.01 31.00 13.94
CA ARG A 852 -22.04 29.92 14.13
C ARG A 852 -22.02 29.49 15.60
N HIS A 853 -21.98 28.19 15.84
CA HIS A 853 -21.77 27.63 17.18
C HIS A 853 -20.31 27.80 17.61
N TYR A 854 -20.08 28.29 18.83
CA TYR A 854 -18.77 28.49 19.44
C TYR A 854 -18.62 27.59 20.67
N HIS A 855 -17.73 26.61 20.58
CA HIS A 855 -17.38 25.75 21.70
C HIS A 855 -16.08 26.22 22.37
N VAL A 856 -16.14 26.55 23.66
CA VAL A 856 -15.02 27.08 24.46
C VAL A 856 -14.46 25.98 25.36
N PRO A 857 -13.36 25.30 24.98
CA PRO A 857 -12.75 24.29 25.83
C PRO A 857 -11.79 24.94 26.84
N VAL A 858 -11.87 24.49 28.10
CA VAL A 858 -11.01 24.94 29.19
C VAL A 858 -10.32 23.71 29.79
N LEU A 859 -9.00 23.62 29.60
CA LEU A 859 -8.14 22.65 30.28
C LEU A 859 -7.72 23.27 31.61
N LEU A 860 -8.29 22.79 32.70
CA LEU A 860 -8.12 23.35 34.04
C LEU A 860 -7.19 22.44 34.85
N GLY A 861 -6.16 23.01 35.46
CA GLY A 861 -5.26 22.36 36.42
C GLY A 861 -5.17 23.17 37.72
N PRO A 862 -4.69 22.59 38.84
CA PRO A 862 -4.63 23.30 40.12
C PRO A 862 -3.74 24.55 40.09
N TRP A 863 -2.72 24.58 39.22
CA TRP A 863 -1.77 25.69 39.08
C TRP A 863 -1.67 26.25 37.66
N ASN A 864 -2.46 25.75 36.71
CA ASN A 864 -2.47 26.24 35.34
C ASN A 864 -3.86 26.14 34.71
N TYR A 865 -4.09 26.90 33.65
CA TYR A 865 -5.20 26.65 32.76
C TYR A 865 -4.80 26.99 31.33
N SER A 866 -5.43 26.34 30.36
CA SER A 866 -5.26 26.66 28.94
C SER A 866 -6.56 26.47 28.17
N THR A 867 -6.67 27.12 27.02
CA THR A 867 -7.75 26.94 26.07
C THR A 867 -7.16 26.59 24.71
N TYR A 868 -7.92 25.92 23.86
CA TYR A 868 -7.57 25.65 22.47
C TYR A 868 -8.76 25.96 21.57
N ARG A 869 -8.54 26.04 20.27
CA ARG A 869 -9.63 26.27 19.32
C ARG A 869 -10.55 25.04 19.27
N GLY A 870 -11.67 25.11 20.00
CA GLY A 870 -12.83 24.22 19.81
C GLY A 870 -13.47 24.45 18.43
N SER A 871 -14.25 23.48 17.95
CA SER A 871 -14.95 23.54 16.66
C SER A 871 -15.86 24.77 16.52
#